data_AF-A0A661Y0S8-F1
#
_entry.id   AF-A0A661Y0S8-F1
#
_cell.length_a   1.000
_cell.length_b   1.000
_cell.length_c   1.000
_cell.angle_alpha   90.00
_cell.angle_beta   90.00
_cell.angle_gamma   90.00
#
_symmetry.space_group_name_H-M   'P 1'
#
loop_
_entity.id
_entity.type
_entity.pdbx_description
1 polymer ?
#
loop_
_entity_poly.entity_id
_entity_poly.type
_entity_poly.pdbx_seq_one_letter_code
_entity_poly.pdbx_strand_id
1 'polypeptide(L)'
;MKISKQQKAEVLKVYKTYFDYYIKGDVNGIAALLDEDFKQIGSAESEVFFNKKDAVKFLLDTIDQVAGKTKIKNRELKVEQLEGLTLVTDLFDIYVLDENNFVFYSKFRASTLMHKKAGSWKIIHQHSSIPDTNAEEGENIAIEKISEENRELRDAIKRRTVELEQKNRELEVEASLERVRARAMGMQNSGELADLVYTLIKELTRLDFSLTVCIINIIDEDNRSNTVWATNPETGKDPEPYCLKFEDYAFHHGMWKAWKEKKAKWVYTLEGEEKKIYDEYLFNETEFRRFSKKNKTAFRALNSYVASFTFSNFGGLQTIGDAPLSEESLDILARFGKVFDLTYTRFNDLKQAEAQAREAEIEAALERVRSRSMAMHKSEELKEVIQLVYDQFVHLNISIEHTGFIIDFKDQDNMHIWLADKQKIPSQVTIPYFDSPHWNSLKWAIKKGINFFTNKLTFKEKNKFYKKLFKFIPELTEEAQDFYLTCPGLAASTVLLDNIGLYIENFSGTPYSDEENKILMRFGKVFQQTYTRFLDLQKAEAQARESKIQLALEKVRMVALGLNKSEEMLMVTKALYEQLLKLGFANIRNAIIDINNGDDDTFTDYDYSHEMLGTVTQMSYHDDPTLEGQFQKMSTTTNDFFELVLEGKELEDLIAMRIRNGEDEDPRLLNADILTYNFFSFGNGAIGISNFGVLSAEERTILNR
;
A
#
# COMPACT_ATOMS: atom_id res chain seq x y z
N MET A 1 20.00 88.67 -66.62
CA MET A 1 18.69 89.26 -67.02
C MET A 1 17.65 88.99 -65.94
N LYS A 2 16.81 89.96 -65.55
CA LYS A 2 15.69 89.68 -64.61
C LYS A 2 14.62 88.84 -65.34
N ILE A 3 14.27 87.68 -64.79
CA ILE A 3 13.16 86.85 -65.31
C ILE A 3 11.85 87.66 -65.30
N SER A 4 11.08 87.60 -66.38
CA SER A 4 9.80 88.32 -66.42
C SER A 4 8.79 87.68 -65.46
N LYS A 5 7.83 88.45 -64.93
CA LYS A 5 6.77 87.91 -64.05
C LYS A 5 6.01 86.76 -64.71
N GLN A 6 5.78 86.86 -66.03
CA GLN A 6 5.11 85.83 -66.82
C GLN A 6 5.96 84.56 -66.95
N GLN A 7 7.25 84.68 -67.30
CA GLN A 7 8.15 83.53 -67.39
C GLN A 7 8.31 82.82 -66.04
N LYS A 8 8.44 83.58 -64.94
CA LYS A 8 8.50 83.01 -63.59
C LYS A 8 7.26 82.20 -63.25
N ALA A 9 6.06 82.69 -63.63
CA ALA A 9 4.82 81.97 -63.41
C ALA A 9 4.73 80.68 -64.26
N GLU A 10 5.18 80.71 -65.52
CA GLU A 10 5.23 79.53 -66.40
C GLU A 10 6.17 78.44 -65.86
N VAL A 11 7.39 78.82 -65.45
CA VAL A 11 8.38 77.89 -64.88
C VAL A 11 7.85 77.27 -63.59
N LEU A 12 7.33 78.10 -62.67
CA LEU A 12 6.80 77.62 -61.39
C LEU A 12 5.57 76.72 -61.57
N LYS A 13 4.76 76.93 -62.62
CA LYS A 13 3.64 76.05 -62.93
C LYS A 13 4.16 74.65 -63.24
N VAL A 14 5.07 74.52 -64.20
CA VAL A 14 5.65 73.21 -64.57
C VAL A 14 6.38 72.56 -63.39
N TYR A 15 7.14 73.35 -62.63
CA TYR A 15 7.86 72.87 -61.46
C TYR A 15 6.93 72.33 -60.35
N LYS A 16 5.85 73.06 -60.03
CA LYS A 16 4.86 72.60 -59.04
C LYS A 16 4.12 71.36 -59.54
N THR A 17 3.76 71.33 -60.83
CA THR A 17 3.13 70.16 -61.45
C THR A 17 4.00 68.91 -61.33
N TYR A 18 5.32 69.02 -61.45
CA TYR A 18 6.23 67.90 -61.20
C TYR A 18 6.05 67.31 -59.79
N PHE A 19 6.08 68.16 -58.74
CA PHE A 19 5.92 67.68 -57.36
C PHE A 19 4.50 67.21 -57.05
N ASP A 20 3.48 67.81 -57.67
CA ASP A 20 2.10 67.35 -57.55
C ASP A 20 1.94 65.94 -58.15
N TYR A 21 2.56 65.69 -59.32
CA TYR A 21 2.60 64.36 -59.91
C TYR A 21 3.41 63.38 -59.06
N TYR A 22 4.53 63.81 -58.47
CA TYR A 22 5.35 62.99 -57.59
C TYR A 22 4.58 62.52 -56.34
N ILE A 23 3.87 63.44 -55.65
CA ILE A 23 3.07 63.09 -54.46
C ILE A 23 1.83 62.25 -54.81
N LYS A 24 1.29 62.39 -56.03
CA LYS A 24 0.13 61.61 -56.51
C LYS A 24 0.50 60.28 -57.16
N GLY A 25 1.76 60.10 -57.51
CA GLY A 25 2.28 58.93 -58.20
C GLY A 25 2.08 58.90 -59.72
N ASP A 26 1.91 60.05 -60.38
CA ASP A 26 1.77 60.14 -61.84
C ASP A 26 3.13 60.19 -62.55
N VAL A 27 3.78 59.03 -62.66
CA VAL A 27 5.12 58.94 -63.28
C VAL A 27 5.10 59.28 -64.78
N ASN A 28 4.02 58.98 -65.49
CA ASN A 28 3.87 59.33 -66.91
C ASN A 28 3.78 60.86 -67.07
N GLY A 29 3.01 61.53 -66.21
CA GLY A 29 2.95 62.97 -66.12
C GLY A 29 4.33 63.59 -65.84
N ILE A 30 5.09 63.02 -64.89
CA ILE A 30 6.47 63.44 -64.61
C ILE A 30 7.36 63.28 -65.84
N ALA A 31 7.39 62.11 -66.47
CA ALA A 31 8.23 61.81 -67.62
C ALA A 31 7.98 62.78 -68.80
N ALA A 32 6.75 63.28 -68.94
CA ALA A 32 6.39 64.29 -69.93
C ALA A 32 6.97 65.68 -69.63
N LEU A 33 7.30 66.01 -68.38
CA LEU A 33 7.93 67.28 -68.01
C LEU A 33 9.46 67.26 -68.13
N LEU A 34 10.06 66.07 -68.21
CA LEU A 34 11.52 65.89 -68.34
C LEU A 34 12.00 66.06 -69.78
N ASP A 35 13.14 66.73 -69.95
CA ASP A 35 13.88 66.74 -71.22
C ASP A 35 14.46 65.35 -71.52
N GLU A 36 14.74 65.05 -72.78
CA GLU A 36 15.36 63.79 -73.18
C GLU A 36 16.77 63.63 -72.59
N ASP A 37 17.49 64.73 -72.41
CA ASP A 37 18.83 64.76 -71.80
C ASP A 37 18.80 64.92 -70.26
N PHE A 38 17.67 64.60 -69.62
CA PHE A 38 17.48 64.79 -68.17
C PHE A 38 18.48 63.99 -67.32
N LYS A 39 18.95 64.64 -66.25
CA LYS A 39 19.84 64.05 -65.23
C LYS A 39 19.34 64.34 -63.82
N GLN A 40 19.49 63.38 -62.91
CA GLN A 40 19.06 63.50 -61.52
C GLN A 40 20.15 63.04 -60.56
N ILE A 41 20.30 63.77 -59.46
CA ILE A 41 21.03 63.33 -58.27
C ILE A 41 20.08 63.53 -57.10
N GLY A 42 19.64 62.46 -56.46
CA GLY A 42 18.64 62.52 -55.43
C GLY A 42 19.17 62.27 -54.02
N SER A 43 18.24 62.12 -53.08
CA SER A 43 18.55 62.00 -51.66
C SER A 43 18.81 60.57 -51.19
N ALA A 44 18.36 59.56 -51.94
CA ALA A 44 18.64 58.17 -51.62
C ALA A 44 19.98 57.70 -52.23
N GLU A 45 20.62 56.71 -51.61
CA GLU A 45 21.96 56.20 -51.97
C GLU A 45 22.08 55.83 -53.46
N SER A 46 21.03 55.24 -54.03
CA SER A 46 21.00 54.78 -55.43
C SER A 46 20.38 55.77 -56.41
N GLU A 47 20.00 56.97 -55.98
CA GLU A 47 19.23 57.94 -56.76
C GLU A 47 20.14 58.83 -57.65
N VAL A 48 21.04 58.23 -58.43
CA VAL A 48 21.98 58.96 -59.30
C VAL A 48 21.81 58.53 -60.75
N PHE A 49 21.24 59.39 -61.59
CA PHE A 49 20.85 59.08 -62.97
C PHE A 49 21.40 60.11 -63.96
N PHE A 50 22.12 59.64 -64.98
CA PHE A 50 22.68 60.50 -66.02
C PHE A 50 21.86 60.50 -67.33
N ASN A 51 20.69 59.83 -67.33
CA ASN A 51 19.75 59.82 -68.43
C ASN A 51 18.30 59.72 -67.94
N LYS A 52 17.36 60.18 -68.77
CA LYS A 52 15.92 60.19 -68.48
C LYS A 52 15.35 58.79 -68.25
N LYS A 53 15.78 57.78 -69.03
CA LYS A 53 15.21 56.43 -68.99
C LYS A 53 15.38 55.80 -67.62
N ASP A 54 16.58 55.90 -67.05
CA ASP A 54 16.89 55.30 -65.75
C ASP A 54 16.21 56.07 -64.61
N ALA A 55 16.16 57.41 -64.70
CA ALA A 55 15.44 58.23 -63.71
C ALA A 55 13.94 57.93 -63.69
N VAL A 56 13.30 57.81 -64.87
CA VAL A 56 11.87 57.45 -64.96
C VAL A 56 11.63 56.02 -64.48
N LYS A 57 12.54 55.08 -64.78
CA LYS A 57 12.44 53.71 -64.25
C LYS A 57 12.51 53.70 -62.73
N PHE A 58 13.45 54.41 -62.11
CA PHE A 58 13.54 54.50 -60.65
C PHE A 58 12.26 55.08 -60.05
N LEU A 59 11.68 56.13 -60.67
CA LEU A 59 10.39 56.65 -60.25
C LEU A 59 9.31 55.56 -60.34
N LEU A 60 9.16 54.86 -61.46
CA LEU A 60 8.18 53.75 -61.58
C LEU A 60 8.35 52.69 -60.47
N ASP A 61 9.60 52.34 -60.16
CA ASP A 61 9.91 51.29 -59.19
C ASP A 61 9.70 51.74 -57.73
N THR A 62 9.72 53.05 -57.44
CA THR A 62 9.71 53.58 -56.06
C THR A 62 8.52 54.47 -55.72
N ILE A 63 7.72 54.89 -56.70
CA ILE A 63 6.69 55.91 -56.51
C ILE A 63 5.62 55.53 -55.48
N ASP A 64 5.33 54.23 -55.31
CA ASP A 64 4.37 53.73 -54.31
C ASP A 64 4.80 53.97 -52.85
N GLN A 65 6.09 54.25 -52.62
CA GLN A 65 6.61 54.67 -51.31
C GLN A 65 6.20 56.12 -50.98
N VAL A 66 5.95 56.94 -52.01
CA VAL A 66 5.69 58.38 -51.91
C VAL A 66 4.22 58.71 -52.14
N ALA A 67 3.60 58.06 -53.12
CA ALA A 67 2.26 58.34 -53.62
C ALA A 67 1.22 58.23 -52.49
N GLY A 68 0.55 59.35 -52.18
CA GLY A 68 -0.44 59.44 -51.11
C GLY A 68 0.09 59.31 -49.68
N LYS A 69 1.38 58.99 -49.49
CA LYS A 69 2.04 58.78 -48.19
C LYS A 69 2.91 59.93 -47.74
N THR A 70 3.09 60.96 -48.58
CA THR A 70 3.95 62.11 -48.29
C THR A 70 3.20 63.44 -48.43
N LYS A 71 3.59 64.43 -47.62
CA LYS A 71 3.11 65.81 -47.72
C LYS A 71 4.26 66.79 -47.65
N ILE A 72 4.22 67.79 -48.52
CA ILE A 72 5.16 68.92 -48.51
C ILE A 72 4.55 70.06 -47.68
N LYS A 73 5.32 70.59 -46.73
CA LYS A 73 4.98 71.78 -45.92
C LYS A 73 6.15 72.76 -45.87
N ASN A 74 5.93 73.97 -45.36
CA ASN A 74 6.96 74.98 -45.10
C ASN A 74 7.89 75.26 -46.29
N ARG A 75 7.29 75.44 -47.48
CA ARG A 75 7.99 75.52 -48.76
C ARG A 75 8.45 76.94 -49.09
N GLU A 76 9.73 77.12 -49.39
CA GLU A 76 10.36 78.36 -49.83
C GLU A 76 10.97 78.18 -51.23
N LEU A 77 10.47 78.95 -52.21
CA LEU A 77 10.86 78.84 -53.62
C LEU A 77 11.61 80.08 -54.11
N LYS A 78 12.80 79.86 -54.67
CA LYS A 78 13.60 80.89 -55.35
C LYS A 78 13.78 80.52 -56.81
N VAL A 79 13.63 81.50 -57.71
CA VAL A 79 13.77 81.32 -59.17
C VAL A 79 14.77 82.31 -59.70
N GLU A 80 15.80 81.80 -60.37
CA GLU A 80 16.93 82.58 -60.87
C GLU A 80 17.19 82.26 -62.35
N GLN A 81 17.48 83.29 -63.15
CA GLN A 81 17.83 83.12 -64.55
C GLN A 81 19.34 82.97 -64.67
N LEU A 82 19.77 81.86 -65.25
CA LEU A 82 21.13 81.58 -65.70
C LEU A 82 21.17 81.67 -67.23
N GLU A 83 22.32 81.87 -67.85
CA GLU A 83 22.45 82.05 -69.30
C GLU A 83 21.75 80.91 -70.07
N GLY A 84 20.58 81.18 -70.64
CA GLY A 84 19.75 80.19 -71.35
C GLY A 84 18.92 79.22 -70.48
N LEU A 85 19.15 79.15 -69.16
CA LEU A 85 18.50 78.23 -68.23
C LEU A 85 17.80 78.96 -67.07
N THR A 86 16.79 78.34 -66.47
CA THR A 86 16.16 78.82 -65.24
C THR A 86 16.43 77.83 -64.11
N LEU A 87 17.01 78.30 -63.02
CA LEU A 87 17.20 77.54 -61.79
C LEU A 87 16.03 77.80 -60.84
N VAL A 88 15.42 76.73 -60.35
CA VAL A 88 14.47 76.74 -59.24
C VAL A 88 15.15 76.10 -58.04
N THR A 89 15.31 76.84 -56.95
CA THR A 89 15.72 76.31 -55.65
C THR A 89 14.50 76.23 -54.75
N ASP A 90 14.35 75.10 -54.07
CA ASP A 90 13.18 74.78 -53.25
C ASP A 90 13.62 74.15 -51.94
N LEU A 91 13.23 74.79 -50.85
CA LEU A 91 13.47 74.32 -49.49
C LEU A 91 12.13 74.01 -48.87
N PHE A 92 11.92 72.79 -48.38
CA PHE A 92 10.63 72.41 -47.80
C PHE A 92 10.77 71.24 -46.83
N ASP A 93 9.73 71.04 -46.02
CA ASP A 93 9.68 69.91 -45.10
C ASP A 93 8.85 68.78 -45.71
N ILE A 94 9.37 67.56 -45.65
CA ILE A 94 8.62 66.34 -45.98
C ILE A 94 8.04 65.77 -44.70
N TYR A 95 6.76 65.45 -44.75
CA TYR A 95 6.06 64.68 -43.74
C TYR A 95 5.64 63.35 -44.34
N VAL A 96 5.84 62.25 -43.61
CA VAL A 96 5.44 60.90 -44.00
C VAL A 96 4.23 60.45 -43.19
N LEU A 97 3.37 59.64 -43.80
CA LEU A 97 2.24 59.04 -43.12
C LEU A 97 2.73 57.90 -42.22
N ASP A 98 2.59 58.07 -40.92
CA ASP A 98 2.83 57.05 -39.90
C ASP A 98 1.51 56.74 -39.18
N GLU A 99 1.09 55.49 -39.24
CA GLU A 99 -0.26 55.02 -38.90
C GLU A 99 -1.37 55.91 -39.53
N ASN A 100 -1.89 56.87 -38.76
CA ASN A 100 -2.96 57.78 -39.17
C ASN A 100 -2.55 59.25 -39.24
N ASN A 101 -1.29 59.59 -38.92
CA ASN A 101 -0.83 60.97 -38.82
C ASN A 101 0.37 61.25 -39.73
N PHE A 102 0.43 62.47 -40.26
CA PHE A 102 1.61 62.92 -40.98
C PHE A 102 2.65 63.45 -39.97
N VAL A 103 3.73 62.70 -39.79
CA VAL A 103 4.86 63.03 -38.91
C VAL A 103 5.97 63.70 -39.70
N PHE A 104 6.68 64.64 -39.08
CA PHE A 104 7.82 65.31 -39.71
C PHE A 104 8.91 64.27 -39.99
N TYR A 105 9.36 64.18 -41.24
CA TYR A 105 10.38 63.22 -41.66
C TYR A 105 11.75 63.89 -41.74
N SER A 106 11.89 64.88 -42.62
CA SER A 106 13.14 65.63 -42.77
C SER A 106 12.93 66.93 -43.53
N LYS A 107 13.89 67.86 -43.38
CA LYS A 107 14.02 69.02 -44.27
C LYS A 107 14.58 68.56 -45.60
N PHE A 108 14.01 69.04 -46.69
CA PHE A 108 14.37 68.68 -48.05
C PHE A 108 14.82 69.91 -48.83
N ARG A 109 15.84 69.70 -49.67
CA ARG A 109 16.43 70.76 -50.49
C ARG A 109 16.46 70.27 -51.92
N ALA A 110 15.93 71.05 -52.87
CA ALA A 110 15.96 70.71 -54.28
C ALA A 110 16.44 71.89 -55.13
N SER A 111 17.31 71.60 -56.10
CA SER A 111 17.80 72.53 -57.12
C SER A 111 17.46 71.96 -58.49
N THR A 112 16.68 72.67 -59.29
CA THR A 112 16.14 72.17 -60.56
C THR A 112 16.41 73.15 -61.69
N LEU A 113 17.13 72.69 -62.71
CA LEU A 113 17.39 73.45 -63.93
C LEU A 113 16.33 73.14 -64.98
N MET A 114 15.82 74.21 -65.60
CA MET A 114 14.75 74.15 -66.57
C MET A 114 15.08 75.03 -67.78
N HIS A 115 14.62 74.61 -68.96
CA HIS A 115 14.75 75.39 -70.19
C HIS A 115 13.49 75.33 -71.03
N LYS A 116 13.32 76.28 -71.95
CA LYS A 116 12.15 76.31 -72.84
C LYS A 116 12.52 75.67 -74.18
N LYS A 117 11.93 74.52 -74.51
CA LYS A 117 12.16 73.75 -75.74
C LYS A 117 10.84 73.56 -76.48
N ALA A 118 10.82 73.92 -77.77
CA ALA A 118 9.63 73.86 -78.63
C ALA A 118 8.36 74.48 -78.00
N GLY A 119 8.51 75.64 -77.34
CA GLY A 119 7.39 76.37 -76.72
C GLY A 119 6.97 75.89 -75.31
N SER A 120 7.51 74.78 -74.81
CA SER A 120 7.21 74.23 -73.48
C SER A 120 8.43 74.26 -72.54
N TRP A 121 8.21 74.44 -71.23
CA TRP A 121 9.28 74.32 -70.24
C TRP A 121 9.55 72.86 -69.91
N LYS A 122 10.83 72.47 -69.92
CA LYS A 122 11.30 71.12 -69.61
C LYS A 122 12.34 71.16 -68.50
N ILE A 123 12.32 70.15 -67.64
CA ILE A 123 13.32 69.95 -66.60
C ILE A 123 14.50 69.20 -67.22
N ILE A 124 15.69 69.78 -67.15
CA ILE A 124 16.92 69.17 -67.69
C ILE A 124 17.83 68.62 -66.61
N HIS A 125 17.76 69.15 -65.38
CA HIS A 125 18.49 68.58 -64.25
C HIS A 125 17.75 68.82 -62.94
N GLN A 126 17.81 67.85 -62.03
CA GLN A 126 17.36 68.01 -60.65
C GLN A 126 18.38 67.42 -59.68
N HIS A 127 18.68 68.17 -58.62
CA HIS A 127 19.44 67.71 -57.47
C HIS A 127 18.56 67.81 -56.22
N SER A 128 18.47 66.77 -55.41
CA SER A 128 17.80 66.81 -54.11
C SER A 128 18.66 66.24 -52.98
N SER A 129 18.47 66.73 -51.75
CA SER A 129 19.16 66.23 -50.56
C SER A 129 18.37 66.43 -49.28
N ILE A 130 18.67 65.58 -48.29
CA ILE A 130 18.26 65.73 -46.89
C ILE A 130 19.51 65.99 -46.03
N PRO A 131 19.42 66.75 -44.92
CA PRO A 131 20.52 66.83 -43.95
C PRO A 131 20.74 65.48 -43.26
N ASP A 132 21.96 65.25 -42.76
CA ASP A 132 22.23 64.15 -41.82
C ASP A 132 21.36 64.33 -40.57
N THR A 133 20.48 63.37 -40.31
CA THR A 133 19.54 63.41 -39.17
C THR A 133 20.24 63.29 -37.82
N ASN A 134 21.51 62.85 -37.81
CA ASN A 134 22.30 62.73 -36.60
C ASN A 134 23.15 63.96 -36.31
N ALA A 135 23.38 64.84 -37.29
CA ALA A 135 24.23 66.02 -37.14
C ALA A 135 23.43 67.21 -36.58
N GLU A 136 24.02 67.95 -35.65
CA GLU A 136 23.43 69.17 -35.09
C GLU A 136 23.71 70.41 -35.95
N GLU A 137 23.07 71.54 -35.62
CA GLU A 137 23.27 72.79 -36.33
C GLU A 137 24.72 73.29 -36.17
N GLY A 138 25.46 73.35 -37.28
CA GLY A 138 26.89 73.67 -37.30
C GLY A 138 27.80 72.46 -37.53
N GLU A 139 27.25 71.25 -37.54
CA GLU A 139 27.97 70.01 -37.84
C GLU A 139 27.74 69.53 -39.28
N ASN A 140 28.78 68.95 -39.88
CA ASN A 140 28.66 68.27 -41.18
C ASN A 140 28.49 66.75 -41.05
N ILE A 141 28.98 66.13 -39.96
CA ILE A 141 28.96 64.67 -39.71
C ILE A 141 28.86 64.42 -38.20
N ALA A 142 27.95 63.54 -37.78
CA ALA A 142 27.62 63.26 -36.37
C ALA A 142 28.54 62.23 -35.66
N ILE A 143 29.84 62.49 -35.59
CA ILE A 143 30.82 61.52 -35.04
C ILE A 143 30.56 61.20 -33.56
N GLU A 144 30.26 62.21 -32.74
CA GLU A 144 30.09 62.05 -31.29
C GLU A 144 28.83 61.26 -30.95
N LYS A 145 27.70 61.59 -31.59
CA LYS A 145 26.42 60.89 -31.38
C LYS A 145 26.49 59.41 -31.73
N ILE A 146 27.10 59.05 -32.87
CA ILE A 146 27.31 57.66 -33.27
C ILE A 146 28.19 56.90 -32.26
N SER A 147 29.20 57.56 -31.70
CA SER A 147 30.09 56.95 -30.72
C SER A 147 29.38 56.67 -29.39
N GLU A 148 28.49 57.57 -28.96
CA GLU A 148 27.66 57.41 -27.77
C GLU A 148 26.69 56.24 -27.90
N GLU A 149 25.91 56.19 -28.97
CA GLU A 149 24.93 55.11 -29.23
C GLU A 149 25.61 53.72 -29.24
N ASN A 150 26.80 53.63 -29.85
CA ASN A 150 27.58 52.38 -29.87
C ASN A 150 28.06 51.95 -28.48
N ARG A 151 28.37 52.90 -27.59
CA ARG A 151 28.75 52.60 -26.21
C ARG A 151 27.54 52.08 -25.43
N GLU A 152 26.40 52.74 -25.53
CA GLU A 152 25.16 52.32 -24.86
C GLU A 152 24.72 50.91 -25.31
N LEU A 153 24.80 50.61 -26.61
CA LEU A 153 24.48 49.29 -27.15
C LEU A 153 25.40 48.20 -26.60
N ARG A 154 26.71 48.45 -26.49
CA ARG A 154 27.66 47.49 -25.91
C ARG A 154 27.36 47.22 -24.44
N ASP A 155 27.05 48.25 -23.66
CA ASP A 155 26.70 48.11 -22.25
C ASP A 155 25.34 47.40 -22.06
N ALA A 156 24.38 47.60 -22.97
CA ALA A 156 23.12 46.88 -22.98
C ALA A 156 23.30 45.39 -23.29
N ILE A 157 24.11 45.05 -24.30
CA ILE A 157 24.44 43.65 -24.64
C ILE A 157 25.14 42.97 -23.46
N LYS A 158 26.16 43.60 -22.87
CA LYS A 158 26.89 43.04 -21.73
C LYS A 158 25.95 42.74 -20.55
N ARG A 159 25.05 43.66 -20.21
CA ARG A 159 24.05 43.45 -19.15
C ARG A 159 23.11 42.28 -19.48
N ARG A 160 22.61 42.20 -20.71
CA ARG A 160 21.74 41.11 -21.17
C ARG A 160 22.44 39.75 -21.14
N THR A 161 23.72 39.68 -21.52
CA THR A 161 24.49 38.43 -21.48
C THR A 161 24.61 37.89 -20.06
N VAL A 162 24.97 38.74 -19.09
CA VAL A 162 25.06 38.36 -17.67
C VAL A 162 23.70 37.89 -17.13
N GLU A 163 22.62 38.60 -17.45
CA GLU A 163 21.27 38.20 -17.02
C GLU A 163 20.85 36.83 -17.62
N LEU A 164 21.18 36.58 -18.88
CA LEU A 164 20.88 35.31 -19.55
C LEU A 164 21.70 34.15 -18.98
N GLU A 165 22.98 34.36 -18.69
CA GLU A 165 23.84 33.35 -18.05
C GLU A 165 23.30 32.97 -16.67
N GLN A 166 22.91 33.97 -15.87
CA GLN A 166 22.31 33.73 -14.54
C GLN A 166 20.97 32.99 -14.64
N LYS A 167 20.10 33.36 -15.59
CA LYS A 167 18.82 32.66 -15.83
C LYS A 167 19.02 31.22 -16.32
N ASN A 168 19.98 30.98 -17.21
CA ASN A 168 20.31 29.64 -17.68
C ASN A 168 20.80 28.75 -16.54
N ARG A 169 21.64 29.31 -15.65
CA ARG A 169 22.11 28.60 -14.46
C ARG A 169 20.96 28.23 -13.51
N GLU A 170 20.05 29.17 -13.24
CA GLU A 170 18.90 28.92 -12.39
C GLU A 170 17.94 27.85 -12.97
N LEU A 171 17.72 27.87 -14.28
CA LEU A 171 16.94 26.84 -14.98
C LEU A 171 17.57 25.45 -14.87
N GLU A 172 18.90 25.37 -14.93
CA GLU A 172 19.62 24.11 -14.78
C GLU A 172 19.47 23.52 -13.37
N VAL A 173 19.54 24.37 -12.35
CA VAL A 173 19.32 23.99 -10.94
C VAL A 173 17.90 23.48 -10.75
N GLU A 174 16.87 24.22 -11.17
CA GLU A 174 15.47 23.79 -11.05
C GLU A 174 15.18 22.49 -11.82
N ALA A 175 15.72 22.34 -13.03
CA ALA A 175 15.55 21.10 -13.80
C ALA A 175 16.14 19.88 -13.06
N SER A 176 17.22 20.07 -12.30
CA SER A 176 17.86 19.01 -11.52
C SER A 176 17.08 18.68 -10.24
N LEU A 177 16.57 19.71 -9.55
CA LEU A 177 15.65 19.53 -8.42
C LEU A 177 14.38 18.77 -8.86
N GLU A 178 13.83 19.10 -10.02
CA GLU A 178 12.62 18.46 -10.53
C GLU A 178 12.83 16.99 -10.91
N ARG A 179 14.01 16.62 -11.43
CA ARG A 179 14.34 15.19 -11.67
C ARG A 179 14.36 14.38 -10.37
N VAL A 180 14.87 14.95 -9.28
CA VAL A 180 14.85 14.30 -7.96
C VAL A 180 13.41 14.18 -7.43
N ARG A 181 12.60 15.24 -7.54
CA ARG A 181 11.18 15.20 -7.16
C ARG A 181 10.41 14.13 -7.95
N ALA A 182 10.61 14.07 -9.27
CA ALA A 182 9.97 13.08 -10.13
C ALA A 182 10.37 11.64 -9.77
N ARG A 183 11.66 11.37 -9.48
CA ARG A 183 12.10 10.04 -9.02
C ARG A 183 11.45 9.62 -7.71
N ALA A 184 11.29 10.55 -6.76
CA ALA A 184 10.64 10.28 -5.49
C ALA A 184 9.14 10.06 -5.63
N MET A 185 8.46 10.88 -6.45
CA MET A 185 7.03 10.68 -6.73
C MET A 185 6.76 9.35 -7.45
N GLY A 186 7.73 8.85 -8.22
CA GLY A 186 7.65 7.56 -8.92
C GLY A 186 7.92 6.33 -8.05
N MET A 187 8.36 6.48 -6.80
CA MET A 187 8.64 5.33 -5.91
C MET A 187 7.35 4.53 -5.63
N GLN A 188 7.45 3.20 -5.75
CA GLN A 188 6.36 2.25 -5.50
C GLN A 188 6.46 1.61 -4.12
N ASN A 189 7.67 1.41 -3.61
CA ASN A 189 7.92 0.83 -2.29
C ASN A 189 9.11 1.52 -1.58
N SER A 190 9.19 1.32 -0.27
CA SER A 190 10.24 1.91 0.58
C SER A 190 11.64 1.38 0.25
N GLY A 191 11.77 0.19 -0.34
CA GLY A 191 13.03 -0.40 -0.77
C GLY A 191 13.78 0.41 -1.83
N GLU A 192 13.10 1.31 -2.54
CA GLU A 192 13.67 2.17 -3.58
C GLU A 192 14.43 3.40 -3.06
N LEU A 193 14.58 3.55 -1.74
CA LEU A 193 15.27 4.70 -1.15
C LEU A 193 16.70 4.85 -1.71
N ALA A 194 17.44 3.75 -1.88
CA ALA A 194 18.82 3.78 -2.37
C ALA A 194 18.93 4.42 -3.78
N ASP A 195 17.99 4.11 -4.67
CA ASP A 195 17.94 4.68 -6.03
C ASP A 195 17.63 6.19 -6.03
N LEU A 196 16.73 6.61 -5.14
CA LEU A 196 16.40 8.02 -4.95
C LEU A 196 17.64 8.78 -4.43
N VAL A 197 18.31 8.22 -3.42
CA VAL A 197 19.56 8.77 -2.88
C VAL A 197 20.62 8.87 -3.98
N TYR A 198 20.79 7.82 -4.79
CA TYR A 198 21.70 7.82 -5.94
C TYR A 198 21.36 8.93 -6.94
N THR A 199 20.08 9.09 -7.30
CA THR A 199 19.61 10.14 -8.21
C THR A 199 19.91 11.53 -7.66
N LEU A 200 19.65 11.75 -6.37
CA LEU A 200 19.93 13.02 -5.71
C LEU A 200 21.43 13.37 -5.77
N ILE A 201 22.29 12.43 -5.39
CA ILE A 201 23.74 12.61 -5.42
C ILE A 201 24.20 12.92 -6.86
N LYS A 202 23.74 12.14 -7.85
CA LYS A 202 24.08 12.32 -9.26
C LYS A 202 23.72 13.72 -9.78
N GLU A 203 22.51 14.19 -9.48
CA GLU A 203 22.03 15.50 -9.93
C GLU A 203 22.77 16.64 -9.25
N LEU A 204 23.11 16.50 -7.96
CA LEU A 204 23.89 17.48 -7.23
C LEU A 204 25.32 17.59 -7.77
N THR A 205 26.02 16.47 -7.95
CA THR A 205 27.39 16.42 -8.51
C THR A 205 27.45 16.99 -9.92
N ARG A 206 26.38 16.85 -10.72
CA ARG A 206 26.31 17.38 -12.09
C ARG A 206 26.32 18.91 -12.13
N LEU A 207 25.71 19.56 -11.15
CA LEU A 207 25.58 21.02 -11.12
C LEU A 207 26.86 21.70 -10.67
N ASP A 208 27.60 21.11 -9.73
CA ASP A 208 28.77 21.74 -9.14
C ASP A 208 29.81 20.68 -8.74
N PHE A 209 30.99 20.76 -9.37
CA PHE A 209 32.11 19.86 -9.09
C PHE A 209 32.65 20.03 -7.66
N SER A 210 32.42 21.16 -6.99
CA SER A 210 32.77 21.31 -5.56
C SER A 210 31.90 20.44 -4.64
N LEU A 211 30.80 19.88 -5.14
CA LEU A 211 29.89 18.98 -4.43
C LEU A 211 30.12 17.49 -4.75
N THR A 212 31.31 17.14 -5.27
CA THR A 212 31.63 15.77 -5.73
C THR A 212 31.44 14.70 -4.64
N VAL A 213 31.62 15.06 -3.36
CA VAL A 213 31.32 14.20 -2.21
C VAL A 213 30.00 14.65 -1.60
N CYS A 214 28.89 14.03 -2.00
CA CYS A 214 27.59 14.24 -1.37
C CYS A 214 27.25 13.08 -0.45
N ILE A 215 26.83 13.43 0.76
CA ILE A 215 26.51 12.50 1.84
C ILE A 215 25.12 12.85 2.36
N ILE A 216 24.25 11.84 2.49
CA ILE A 216 22.95 12.01 3.13
C ILE A 216 23.04 11.50 4.55
N ASN A 217 22.66 12.33 5.51
CA ASN A 217 22.58 11.98 6.92
C ASN A 217 21.11 11.85 7.29
N ILE A 218 20.69 10.69 7.78
CA ILE A 218 19.37 10.48 8.39
C ILE A 218 19.61 10.32 9.89
N ILE A 219 19.05 11.22 10.70
CA ILE A 219 19.32 11.27 12.14
C ILE A 219 18.26 10.47 12.90
N ASP A 220 18.74 9.58 13.77
CA ASP A 220 17.96 8.86 14.77
C ASP A 220 18.17 9.55 16.12
N GLU A 221 17.11 10.21 16.58
CA GLU A 221 17.16 10.98 17.81
C GLU A 221 17.30 10.09 19.05
N ASP A 222 16.52 9.01 19.09
CA ASP A 222 16.38 8.15 20.26
C ASP A 222 17.67 7.39 20.53
N ASN A 223 18.32 6.91 19.46
CA ASN A 223 19.57 6.17 19.54
C ASN A 223 20.81 7.07 19.54
N ARG A 224 20.63 8.39 19.39
CA ARG A 224 21.72 9.37 19.20
C ARG A 224 22.72 8.90 18.15
N SER A 225 22.22 8.65 16.95
CA SER A 225 23.03 8.19 15.81
C SER A 225 22.53 8.79 14.51
N ASN A 226 23.29 8.62 13.43
CA ASN A 226 22.85 8.88 12.08
C ASN A 226 23.19 7.70 11.15
N THR A 227 22.30 7.45 10.20
CA THR A 227 22.58 6.63 9.03
C THR A 227 23.14 7.52 7.94
N VAL A 228 24.38 7.26 7.57
CA VAL A 228 25.15 8.01 6.59
C VAL A 228 25.12 7.26 5.26
N TRP A 229 24.54 7.86 4.23
CA TRP A 229 24.60 7.35 2.87
C TRP A 229 25.63 8.12 2.07
N ALA A 230 26.62 7.41 1.53
CA ALA A 230 27.65 8.00 0.70
C ALA A 230 27.94 7.09 -0.49
N THR A 231 28.23 7.69 -1.65
CA THR A 231 28.74 6.97 -2.82
C THR A 231 30.16 6.49 -2.56
N ASN A 232 30.43 5.20 -2.74
CA ASN A 232 31.79 4.68 -2.67
C ASN A 232 32.57 5.05 -3.95
N PRO A 233 33.64 5.88 -3.87
CA PRO A 233 34.37 6.34 -5.05
C PRO A 233 35.12 5.22 -5.81
N GLU A 234 35.32 4.05 -5.21
CA GLU A 234 36.16 2.98 -5.79
C GLU A 234 35.39 1.95 -6.62
N THR A 235 34.09 1.76 -6.38
CA THR A 235 33.36 0.61 -6.95
C THR A 235 32.35 0.99 -8.03
N GLY A 236 31.97 2.27 -8.15
CA GLY A 236 30.84 2.67 -8.99
C GLY A 236 29.52 1.98 -8.59
N LYS A 237 29.44 1.45 -7.36
CA LYS A 237 28.24 0.80 -6.81
C LYS A 237 27.30 1.83 -6.20
N ASP A 238 26.05 1.41 -6.04
CA ASP A 238 24.98 2.17 -5.40
C ASP A 238 25.40 2.64 -3.99
N PRO A 239 24.86 3.78 -3.51
CA PRO A 239 25.14 4.32 -2.18
C PRO A 239 24.90 3.27 -1.08
N GLU A 240 25.85 3.14 -0.14
CA GLU A 240 25.74 2.21 0.99
C GLU A 240 25.40 2.98 2.28
N PRO A 241 24.56 2.43 3.17
CA PRO A 241 24.30 3.00 4.48
C PRO A 241 25.40 2.61 5.49
N TYR A 242 25.88 3.59 6.25
CA TYR A 242 26.80 3.42 7.37
C TYR A 242 26.19 3.99 8.64
N CYS A 243 26.14 3.22 9.73
CA CYS A 243 25.66 3.73 11.01
C CYS A 243 26.79 4.40 11.80
N LEU A 244 26.56 5.64 12.25
CA LEU A 244 27.51 6.41 13.03
C LEU A 244 26.82 6.97 14.29
N LYS A 245 27.47 6.84 15.45
CA LYS A 245 26.94 7.32 16.72
C LYS A 245 27.41 8.73 17.01
N PHE A 246 26.56 9.54 17.63
CA PHE A 246 26.96 10.83 18.17
C PHE A 246 27.70 10.64 19.50
N GLU A 247 29.01 10.39 19.39
CA GLU A 247 29.97 10.35 20.51
C GLU A 247 30.42 11.75 20.95
N ASP A 248 31.20 11.82 22.05
CA ASP A 248 31.72 13.05 22.66
C ASP A 248 32.88 13.69 21.84
N TYR A 249 32.54 14.17 20.63
CA TYR A 249 33.41 14.97 19.78
C TYR A 249 32.77 16.33 19.50
N ALA A 250 33.59 17.38 19.43
CA ALA A 250 33.10 18.75 19.18
C ALA A 250 32.31 18.86 17.87
N PHE A 251 32.77 18.19 16.81
CA PHE A 251 32.04 18.05 15.56
C PHE A 251 30.63 17.43 15.74
N HIS A 252 30.48 16.35 16.51
CA HIS A 252 29.18 15.73 16.77
C HIS A 252 28.24 16.63 17.55
N HIS A 253 28.74 17.33 18.58
CA HIS A 253 27.96 18.32 19.32
C HIS A 253 27.49 19.46 18.42
N GLY A 254 28.38 19.96 17.56
CA GLY A 254 28.06 20.99 16.57
C GLY A 254 26.99 20.52 15.58
N MET A 255 27.16 19.32 15.02
CA MET A 255 26.23 18.71 14.08
C MET A 255 24.86 18.47 14.70
N TRP A 256 24.80 17.90 15.91
CA TRP A 256 23.56 17.66 16.64
C TRP A 256 22.79 18.96 16.89
N LYS A 257 23.49 20.01 17.37
CA LYS A 257 22.89 21.31 17.60
C LYS A 257 22.37 21.94 16.30
N ALA A 258 23.17 21.91 15.23
CA ALA A 258 22.79 22.47 13.93
C ALA A 258 21.58 21.76 13.32
N TRP A 259 21.48 20.43 13.48
CA TRP A 259 20.30 19.67 13.08
C TRP A 259 19.07 20.02 13.91
N LYS A 260 19.19 20.09 15.24
CA LYS A 260 18.09 20.53 16.12
C LYS A 260 17.54 21.91 15.76
N GLU A 261 18.42 22.80 15.35
CA GLU A 261 18.09 24.15 14.87
C GLU A 261 17.63 24.18 13.40
N LYS A 262 17.68 23.04 12.68
CA LYS A 262 17.34 22.90 11.25
C LYS A 262 18.05 23.93 10.36
N LYS A 263 19.35 24.11 10.57
CA LYS A 263 20.13 25.10 9.83
C LYS A 263 20.16 24.77 8.34
N ALA A 264 19.64 25.68 7.52
CA ALA A 264 19.67 25.56 6.06
C ALA A 264 21.10 25.61 5.49
N LYS A 265 22.01 26.33 6.15
CA LYS A 265 23.44 26.39 5.80
C LYS A 265 24.24 26.32 7.11
N TRP A 266 25.02 25.26 7.29
CA TRP A 266 25.94 25.13 8.41
C TRP A 266 27.28 24.61 7.90
N VAL A 267 28.37 25.27 8.26
CA VAL A 267 29.73 24.89 7.85
C VAL A 267 30.55 24.66 9.11
N TYR A 268 31.29 23.55 9.14
CA TYR A 268 32.22 23.21 10.20
C TYR A 268 33.56 22.82 9.63
N THR A 269 34.63 23.39 10.16
CA THR A 269 36.00 23.06 9.74
C THR A 269 36.65 22.19 10.80
N LEU A 270 36.98 20.94 10.45
CA LEU A 270 37.84 20.08 11.26
C LEU A 270 39.29 20.30 10.84
N GLU A 271 40.15 20.74 11.74
CA GLU A 271 41.56 20.97 11.46
C GLU A 271 42.45 20.66 12.67
N GLY A 272 43.77 20.62 12.45
CA GLY A 272 44.74 20.46 13.53
C GLY A 272 44.58 19.16 14.33
N GLU A 273 44.66 19.26 15.66
CA GLU A 273 44.59 18.10 16.56
C GLU A 273 43.17 17.50 16.64
N GLU A 274 42.11 18.30 16.51
CA GLU A 274 40.73 17.80 16.50
C GLU A 274 40.53 16.82 15.33
N LYS A 275 40.98 17.19 14.14
CA LYS A 275 40.89 16.34 12.94
C LYS A 275 41.62 15.02 13.12
N LYS A 276 42.86 15.04 13.65
CA LYS A 276 43.66 13.82 13.83
C LYS A 276 42.97 12.84 14.77
N ILE A 277 42.43 13.34 15.88
CA ILE A 277 41.68 12.53 16.84
C ILE A 277 40.42 11.95 16.17
N TYR A 278 39.68 12.78 15.45
CA TYR A 278 38.45 12.35 14.79
C TYR A 278 38.69 11.34 13.66
N ASP A 279 39.78 11.46 12.91
CA ASP A 279 40.19 10.50 11.87
C ASP A 279 40.49 9.11 12.45
N GLU A 280 41.08 9.03 13.64
CA GLU A 280 41.33 7.75 14.31
C GLU A 280 40.02 7.09 14.74
N TYR A 281 39.08 7.86 15.31
CA TYR A 281 37.74 7.37 15.62
C TYR A 281 37.00 6.90 14.36
N LEU A 282 36.87 7.79 13.37
CA LEU A 282 36.12 7.55 12.14
C LEU A 282 36.63 6.29 11.43
N PHE A 283 37.93 6.14 11.21
CA PHE A 283 38.46 5.06 10.38
C PHE A 283 38.79 3.75 11.11
N ASN A 284 38.68 3.69 12.44
CA ASN A 284 38.95 2.48 13.22
C ASN A 284 37.74 1.99 14.03
N GLU A 285 36.96 2.90 14.60
CA GLU A 285 35.88 2.57 15.53
C GLU A 285 34.49 2.55 14.88
N THR A 286 34.35 3.16 13.69
CA THR A 286 33.08 3.16 12.94
C THR A 286 33.09 2.21 11.74
N GLU A 287 31.97 2.12 11.03
CA GLU A 287 31.88 1.32 9.80
C GLU A 287 32.76 1.85 8.65
N PHE A 288 33.22 3.11 8.71
CA PHE A 288 34.21 3.67 7.78
C PHE A 288 35.57 2.96 7.84
N ARG A 289 35.78 2.06 8.82
CA ARG A 289 36.92 1.12 8.80
C ARG A 289 36.97 0.23 7.55
N ARG A 290 35.84 0.06 6.86
CA ARG A 290 35.72 -0.67 5.59
C ARG A 290 36.37 0.06 4.40
N PHE A 291 36.67 1.36 4.53
CA PHE A 291 37.31 2.13 3.47
C PHE A 291 38.70 1.56 3.14
N SER A 292 39.10 1.67 1.87
CA SER A 292 40.40 1.21 1.43
C SER A 292 41.54 1.95 2.14
N LYS A 293 42.69 1.28 2.28
CA LYS A 293 43.89 1.90 2.84
C LYS A 293 44.30 3.15 2.08
N LYS A 294 44.07 3.18 0.75
CA LYS A 294 44.34 4.33 -0.12
C LYS A 294 43.47 5.53 0.29
N ASN A 295 42.16 5.34 0.43
CA ASN A 295 41.24 6.41 0.80
C ASN A 295 41.50 6.93 2.21
N LYS A 296 41.70 6.04 3.19
CA LYS A 296 42.05 6.45 4.56
C LYS A 296 43.33 7.31 4.58
N THR A 297 44.32 6.95 3.78
CA THR A 297 45.58 7.72 3.67
C THR A 297 45.34 9.08 3.00
N ALA A 298 44.53 9.13 1.95
CA ALA A 298 44.18 10.39 1.27
C ALA A 298 43.43 11.36 2.19
N PHE A 299 42.42 10.88 2.94
CA PHE A 299 41.68 11.69 3.91
C PHE A 299 42.59 12.21 5.03
N ARG A 300 43.44 11.35 5.59
CA ARG A 300 44.41 11.74 6.63
C ARG A 300 45.45 12.75 6.15
N ALA A 301 45.79 12.75 4.86
CA ALA A 301 46.74 13.70 4.26
C ALA A 301 46.17 15.12 4.06
N LEU A 302 44.85 15.30 4.13
CA LEU A 302 44.23 16.62 4.07
C LEU A 302 44.52 17.41 5.36
N ASN A 303 44.84 18.69 5.22
CA ASN A 303 45.11 19.58 6.37
C ASN A 303 43.84 19.87 7.18
N SER A 304 42.70 19.94 6.50
CA SER A 304 41.39 20.27 7.08
C SER A 304 40.26 19.57 6.31
N TYR A 305 39.12 19.37 6.98
CA TYR A 305 37.84 19.05 6.34
C TYR A 305 36.91 20.23 6.53
N VAL A 306 36.46 20.85 5.45
CA VAL A 306 35.38 21.82 5.49
C VAL A 306 34.09 21.09 5.16
N ALA A 307 33.33 20.73 6.20
CA ALA A 307 32.08 20.02 6.09
C ALA A 307 30.92 21.03 6.02
N SER A 308 30.22 21.05 4.89
CA SER A 308 29.07 21.93 4.67
C SER A 308 27.78 21.11 4.70
N PHE A 309 26.77 21.61 5.41
CA PHE A 309 25.52 20.92 5.67
C PHE A 309 24.31 21.81 5.37
N THR A 310 23.23 21.12 5.01
CA THR A 310 21.86 21.63 5.14
C THR A 310 21.07 20.61 5.95
N PHE A 311 20.38 21.06 7.00
CA PHE A 311 19.54 20.21 7.84
C PHE A 311 18.06 20.48 7.64
N SER A 312 17.29 19.41 7.72
CA SER A 312 15.84 19.38 7.61
C SER A 312 15.23 18.53 8.74
N ASN A 313 14.00 18.03 8.60
CA ASN A 313 13.30 17.35 9.68
C ASN A 313 13.95 16.00 10.06
N PHE A 314 14.35 15.21 9.06
CA PHE A 314 14.84 13.85 9.27
C PHE A 314 16.35 13.73 9.34
N GLY A 315 17.07 14.81 9.02
CA GLY A 315 18.51 14.75 8.83
C GLY A 315 18.99 15.88 7.92
N GLY A 316 19.86 15.60 6.96
CA GLY A 316 20.43 16.62 6.09
C GLY A 316 21.35 16.12 5.00
N LEU A 317 21.68 17.00 4.07
CA LEU A 317 22.75 16.76 3.09
C LEU A 317 24.05 17.35 3.60
N GLN A 318 25.14 16.67 3.32
CA GLN A 318 26.49 17.04 3.67
C GLN A 318 27.39 16.96 2.45
N THR A 319 28.35 17.87 2.37
CA THR A 319 29.52 17.72 1.52
C THR A 319 30.79 18.02 2.29
N ILE A 320 31.92 17.48 1.82
CA ILE A 320 33.22 17.64 2.45
C ILE A 320 34.22 18.11 1.37
N GLY A 321 34.88 19.23 1.63
CA GLY A 321 35.94 19.78 0.80
C GLY A 321 37.17 20.18 1.61
N ASP A 322 38.19 20.69 0.94
CA ASP A 322 39.39 21.29 1.52
C ASP A 322 39.24 22.80 1.77
N ALA A 323 38.23 23.44 1.18
CA ALA A 323 37.90 24.84 1.34
C ALA A 323 36.38 25.07 1.52
N PRO A 324 35.95 26.23 2.08
CA PRO A 324 34.55 26.60 2.14
C PRO A 324 33.92 26.71 0.75
N LEU A 325 32.67 26.25 0.65
CA LEU A 325 31.85 26.41 -0.54
C LEU A 325 31.53 27.89 -0.80
N SER A 326 31.30 28.23 -2.07
CA SER A 326 30.75 29.53 -2.44
C SER A 326 29.32 29.68 -1.90
N GLU A 327 28.84 30.93 -1.75
CA GLU A 327 27.47 31.19 -1.30
C GLU A 327 26.41 30.61 -2.26
N GLU A 328 26.71 30.58 -3.56
CA GLU A 328 25.89 29.94 -4.60
C GLU A 328 25.82 28.43 -4.39
N SER A 329 26.97 27.77 -4.21
CA SER A 329 27.04 26.32 -3.96
C SER A 329 26.31 25.93 -2.67
N LEU A 330 26.41 26.74 -1.61
CA LEU A 330 25.66 26.55 -0.38
C LEU A 330 24.14 26.74 -0.58
N ASP A 331 23.72 27.66 -1.44
CA ASP A 331 22.31 27.83 -1.79
C ASP A 331 21.75 26.63 -2.56
N ILE A 332 22.51 26.13 -3.54
CA ILE A 332 22.17 24.91 -4.28
C ILE A 332 22.04 23.73 -3.31
N LEU A 333 23.03 23.51 -2.43
CA LEU A 333 22.98 22.47 -1.42
C LEU A 333 21.71 22.60 -0.55
N ALA A 334 21.42 23.81 -0.06
CA ALA A 334 20.23 24.07 0.77
C ALA A 334 18.91 23.76 0.05
N ARG A 335 18.79 24.09 -1.24
CA ARG A 335 17.61 23.77 -2.07
C ARG A 335 17.44 22.27 -2.28
N PHE A 336 18.53 21.55 -2.53
CA PHE A 336 18.50 20.08 -2.58
C PHE A 336 18.12 19.48 -1.23
N GLY A 337 18.56 20.07 -0.11
CA GLY A 337 18.15 19.64 1.24
C GLY A 337 16.64 19.72 1.46
N LYS A 338 16.00 20.79 0.95
CA LYS A 338 14.53 20.92 0.98
C LYS A 338 13.84 19.86 0.13
N VAL A 339 14.36 19.56 -1.05
CA VAL A 339 13.82 18.48 -1.89
C VAL A 339 14.00 17.13 -1.18
N PHE A 340 15.18 16.85 -0.64
CA PHE A 340 15.43 15.64 0.13
C PHE A 340 14.39 15.45 1.25
N ASP A 341 14.11 16.49 2.04
CA ASP A 341 13.12 16.43 3.12
C ASP A 341 11.72 16.01 2.63
N LEU A 342 11.26 16.60 1.52
CA LEU A 342 9.99 16.23 0.90
C LEU A 342 9.99 14.79 0.39
N THR A 343 11.08 14.37 -0.25
CA THR A 343 11.20 13.01 -0.79
C THR A 343 11.34 11.95 0.30
N TYR A 344 12.00 12.27 1.42
CA TYR A 344 12.12 11.39 2.57
C TYR A 344 10.79 11.26 3.33
N THR A 345 10.00 12.34 3.36
CA THR A 345 8.60 12.27 3.83
C THR A 345 7.82 11.23 3.04
N ARG A 346 7.93 11.25 1.70
CA ARG A 346 7.28 10.25 0.84
C ARG A 346 7.75 8.82 1.12
N PHE A 347 9.05 8.61 1.36
CA PHE A 347 9.56 7.31 1.79
C PHE A 347 8.92 6.85 3.11
N ASN A 348 8.80 7.74 4.10
CA ASN A 348 8.15 7.41 5.37
C ASN A 348 6.67 7.09 5.19
N ASP A 349 5.96 7.85 4.34
CA ASP A 349 4.57 7.56 4.00
C ASP A 349 4.41 6.17 3.37
N LEU A 350 5.31 5.80 2.45
CA LEU A 350 5.31 4.46 1.84
C LEU A 350 5.58 3.36 2.87
N LYS A 351 6.60 3.54 3.73
CA LYS A 351 6.92 2.59 4.81
C LYS A 351 5.74 2.42 5.77
N GLN A 352 5.03 3.50 6.09
CA GLN A 352 3.83 3.45 6.93
C GLN A 352 2.68 2.73 6.21
N ALA A 353 2.46 3.02 4.93
CA ALA A 353 1.44 2.36 4.12
C ALA A 353 1.69 0.84 4.00
N GLU A 354 2.95 0.43 3.80
CA GLU A 354 3.36 -0.98 3.79
C GLU A 354 3.08 -1.68 5.13
N ALA A 355 3.44 -1.03 6.25
CA ALA A 355 3.15 -1.57 7.58
C ALA A 355 1.63 -1.68 7.85
N GLN A 356 0.84 -0.71 7.40
CA GLN A 356 -0.62 -0.75 7.50
C GLN A 356 -1.23 -1.85 6.64
N ALA A 357 -0.76 -2.03 5.41
CA ALA A 357 -1.20 -3.11 4.53
C ALA A 357 -0.89 -4.48 5.15
N ARG A 358 0.32 -4.65 5.69
CA ARG A 358 0.72 -5.87 6.40
C ARG A 358 -0.17 -6.15 7.61
N GLU A 359 -0.47 -5.14 8.42
CA GLU A 359 -1.36 -5.30 9.58
C GLU A 359 -2.79 -5.65 9.17
N ALA A 360 -3.30 -5.06 8.09
CA ALA A 360 -4.62 -5.37 7.55
C ALA A 360 -4.72 -6.83 7.03
N GLU A 361 -3.66 -7.35 6.39
CA GLU A 361 -3.58 -8.76 5.99
C GLU A 361 -3.66 -9.69 7.20
N ILE A 362 -2.93 -9.37 8.28
CA ILE A 362 -2.95 -10.16 9.52
C ILE A 362 -4.35 -10.14 10.14
N GLU A 363 -4.99 -8.98 10.26
CA GLU A 363 -6.35 -8.87 10.79
C GLU A 363 -7.38 -9.63 9.95
N ALA A 364 -7.29 -9.57 8.62
CA ALA A 364 -8.16 -10.34 7.74
C ALA A 364 -7.97 -11.85 7.94
N ALA A 365 -6.73 -12.31 8.12
CA ALA A 365 -6.43 -13.71 8.38
C ALA A 365 -6.96 -14.18 9.75
N LEU A 366 -6.81 -13.35 10.78
CA LEU A 366 -7.38 -13.59 12.11
C LEU A 366 -8.91 -13.67 12.07
N GLU A 367 -9.57 -12.77 11.32
CA GLU A 367 -11.03 -12.77 11.19
C GLU A 367 -11.56 -14.01 10.46
N ARG A 368 -10.85 -14.51 9.44
CA ARG A 368 -11.22 -15.79 8.80
C ARG A 368 -11.21 -16.95 9.79
N VAL A 369 -10.17 -17.05 10.61
CA VAL A 369 -10.06 -18.09 11.65
C VAL A 369 -11.14 -17.88 12.73
N ARG A 370 -11.39 -16.64 13.15
CA ARG A 370 -12.46 -16.30 14.09
C ARG A 370 -13.82 -16.76 13.56
N SER A 371 -14.16 -16.37 12.34
CA SER A 371 -15.44 -16.73 11.71
C SER A 371 -15.60 -18.25 11.56
N ARG A 372 -14.57 -18.96 11.10
CA ARG A 372 -14.65 -20.42 10.92
C ARG A 372 -14.79 -21.15 12.25
N SER A 373 -14.06 -20.72 13.28
CA SER A 373 -14.11 -21.31 14.62
C SER A 373 -15.42 -20.99 15.36
N MET A 374 -16.02 -19.82 15.17
CA MET A 374 -17.35 -19.51 15.70
C MET A 374 -18.47 -20.37 15.10
N ALA A 375 -18.28 -20.87 13.87
CA ALA A 375 -19.21 -21.74 13.18
C ALA A 375 -19.03 -23.23 13.52
N MET A 376 -18.23 -23.57 14.53
CA MET A 376 -18.07 -24.95 14.98
C MET A 376 -19.27 -25.41 15.81
N HIS A 377 -19.71 -26.63 15.54
CA HIS A 377 -20.76 -27.35 16.28
C HIS A 377 -20.26 -28.66 16.89
N LYS A 378 -19.19 -29.25 16.33
CA LYS A 378 -18.58 -30.49 16.82
C LYS A 378 -17.07 -30.38 16.92
N SER A 379 -16.46 -31.18 17.80
CA SER A 379 -15.01 -31.15 18.03
C SER A 379 -14.21 -31.65 16.82
N GLU A 380 -14.78 -32.52 15.99
CA GLU A 380 -14.14 -33.00 14.75
C GLU A 380 -13.91 -31.88 13.74
N GLU A 381 -14.60 -30.74 13.89
CA GLU A 381 -14.43 -29.56 13.03
C GLU A 381 -13.12 -28.78 13.29
N LEU A 382 -12.36 -29.19 14.32
CA LEU A 382 -11.05 -28.64 14.64
C LEU A 382 -10.05 -28.86 13.50
N LYS A 383 -10.18 -29.95 12.72
CA LYS A 383 -9.32 -30.22 11.56
C LYS A 383 -9.45 -29.15 10.48
N GLU A 384 -10.66 -28.66 10.19
CA GLU A 384 -10.86 -27.59 9.22
C GLU A 384 -10.33 -26.25 9.74
N VAL A 385 -10.47 -25.99 11.04
CA VAL A 385 -9.94 -24.75 11.65
C VAL A 385 -8.42 -24.74 11.63
N ILE A 386 -7.74 -25.82 12.03
CA ILE A 386 -6.28 -25.86 12.03
C ILE A 386 -5.70 -25.83 10.62
N GLN A 387 -6.38 -26.45 9.64
CA GLN A 387 -6.01 -26.33 8.24
C GLN A 387 -6.14 -24.88 7.74
N LEU A 388 -7.22 -24.18 8.11
CA LEU A 388 -7.35 -22.76 7.78
C LEU A 388 -6.25 -21.92 8.42
N VAL A 389 -5.89 -22.19 9.68
CA VAL A 389 -4.77 -21.53 10.38
C VAL A 389 -3.45 -21.77 9.64
N TYR A 390 -3.19 -23.00 9.20
CA TYR A 390 -2.03 -23.33 8.36
C TYR A 390 -2.00 -22.48 7.09
N ASP A 391 -3.11 -22.48 6.34
CA ASP A 391 -3.22 -21.74 5.09
C ASP A 391 -3.01 -20.23 5.30
N GLN A 392 -3.52 -19.69 6.42
CA GLN A 392 -3.32 -18.28 6.78
C GLN A 392 -1.86 -17.96 7.12
N PHE A 393 -1.16 -18.83 7.86
CA PHE A 393 0.27 -18.62 8.12
C PHE A 393 1.09 -18.63 6.83
N VAL A 394 0.82 -19.57 5.92
CA VAL A 394 1.46 -19.63 4.59
C VAL A 394 1.14 -18.37 3.78
N HIS A 395 -0.12 -17.90 3.79
CA HIS A 395 -0.52 -16.67 3.12
C HIS A 395 0.19 -15.43 3.67
N LEU A 396 0.46 -15.40 4.98
CA LEU A 396 1.23 -14.34 5.63
C LEU A 396 2.75 -14.50 5.43
N ASN A 397 3.21 -15.42 4.56
CA ASN A 397 4.62 -15.73 4.32
C ASN A 397 5.40 -16.17 5.59
N ILE A 398 4.72 -16.80 6.54
CA ILE A 398 5.36 -17.40 7.71
C ILE A 398 5.77 -18.82 7.31
N SER A 399 7.08 -19.10 7.35
CA SER A 399 7.63 -20.39 6.92
C SER A 399 7.29 -21.48 7.94
N ILE A 400 6.24 -22.23 7.67
CA ILE A 400 5.81 -23.36 8.49
C ILE A 400 5.67 -24.63 7.63
N GLU A 401 6.09 -25.74 8.20
CA GLU A 401 5.75 -27.05 7.66
C GLU A 401 4.63 -27.70 8.48
N HIS A 402 4.56 -27.42 9.79
CA HIS A 402 3.51 -27.89 10.69
C HIS A 402 2.88 -26.75 11.49
N THR A 403 1.60 -26.93 11.80
CA THR A 403 0.91 -26.19 12.86
C THR A 403 -0.08 -27.11 13.58
N GLY A 404 -0.31 -26.90 14.87
CA GLY A 404 -1.25 -27.72 15.61
C GLY A 404 -1.84 -27.06 16.85
N PHE A 405 -3.09 -27.45 17.14
CA PHE A 405 -3.73 -27.19 18.43
C PHE A 405 -3.42 -28.32 19.40
N ILE A 406 -2.94 -27.97 20.58
CA ILE A 406 -2.81 -28.87 21.73
C ILE A 406 -4.03 -28.63 22.62
N ILE A 407 -4.88 -29.64 22.79
CA ILE A 407 -6.09 -29.56 23.63
C ILE A 407 -5.95 -30.46 24.86
N ASP A 408 -6.74 -30.16 25.90
CA ASP A 408 -6.85 -30.95 27.14
C ASP A 408 -5.53 -31.21 27.87
N PHE A 409 -4.50 -30.42 27.60
CA PHE A 409 -3.14 -30.60 28.12
C PHE A 409 -3.01 -30.32 29.63
N LYS A 410 -4.06 -29.82 30.28
CA LYS A 410 -4.12 -29.59 31.72
C LYS A 410 -4.69 -30.78 32.48
N ASP A 411 -5.56 -31.55 31.84
CA ASP A 411 -6.37 -32.58 32.49
C ASP A 411 -5.87 -34.00 32.18
N GLN A 412 -5.03 -34.16 31.16
CA GLN A 412 -4.50 -35.45 30.72
C GLN A 412 -2.97 -35.44 30.60
N ASP A 413 -2.34 -36.57 30.90
CA ASP A 413 -0.89 -36.76 30.71
C ASP A 413 -0.50 -36.97 29.23
N ASN A 414 -1.48 -37.36 28.40
CA ASN A 414 -1.33 -37.53 26.97
C ASN A 414 -1.52 -36.20 26.24
N MET A 415 -0.82 -36.00 25.14
CA MET A 415 -0.97 -34.81 24.30
C MET A 415 -1.94 -35.12 23.16
N HIS A 416 -3.07 -34.43 23.16
CA HIS A 416 -4.07 -34.49 22.09
C HIS A 416 -3.82 -33.33 21.14
N ILE A 417 -3.52 -33.67 19.89
CA ILE A 417 -3.16 -32.69 18.86
C ILE A 417 -4.12 -32.79 17.70
N TRP A 418 -4.67 -31.64 17.31
CA TRP A 418 -5.20 -31.41 15.97
C TRP A 418 -4.14 -30.72 15.15
N LEU A 419 -3.71 -31.29 14.03
CA LEU A 419 -2.61 -30.75 13.23
C LEU A 419 -2.98 -30.59 11.76
N ALA A 420 -2.30 -29.63 11.14
CA ALA A 420 -2.31 -29.41 9.70
C ALA A 420 -0.86 -29.36 9.18
N ASP A 421 -0.68 -30.01 8.03
CA ASP A 421 0.61 -30.40 7.48
C ASP A 421 0.47 -30.67 5.96
N LYS A 422 1.61 -30.71 5.24
CA LYS A 422 1.66 -31.03 3.80
C LYS A 422 1.79 -32.52 3.49
N GLN A 423 2.27 -33.34 4.44
CA GLN A 423 2.51 -34.78 4.33
C GLN A 423 1.27 -35.66 4.55
N LYS A 424 0.06 -35.08 4.62
CA LYS A 424 -1.21 -35.81 4.81
C LYS A 424 -1.23 -36.67 6.08
N ILE A 425 -0.62 -36.18 7.15
CA ILE A 425 -0.67 -36.82 8.47
C ILE A 425 -2.13 -36.89 8.96
N PRO A 426 -2.51 -37.91 9.77
CA PRO A 426 -3.77 -37.89 10.49
C PRO A 426 -4.01 -36.54 11.18
N SER A 427 -5.17 -35.92 10.90
CA SER A 427 -5.51 -34.60 11.41
C SER A 427 -5.66 -34.54 12.93
N GLN A 428 -5.75 -35.71 13.57
CA GLN A 428 -5.83 -35.87 15.02
C GLN A 428 -4.84 -36.95 15.46
N VAL A 429 -3.99 -36.64 16.44
CA VAL A 429 -3.03 -37.59 17.00
C VAL A 429 -3.09 -37.51 18.52
N THR A 430 -3.10 -38.67 19.18
CA THR A 430 -2.94 -38.80 20.63
C THR A 430 -1.59 -39.41 20.92
N ILE A 431 -0.74 -38.66 21.61
CA ILE A 431 0.65 -39.04 21.83
C ILE A 431 0.86 -39.21 23.34
N PRO A 432 1.16 -40.42 23.83
CA PRO A 432 1.45 -40.65 25.24
C PRO A 432 2.68 -39.88 25.70
N TYR A 433 2.76 -39.58 27.00
CA TYR A 433 3.95 -38.96 27.58
C TYR A 433 5.21 -39.77 27.25
N PHE A 434 6.21 -39.09 26.67
CA PHE A 434 7.58 -39.60 26.58
C PHE A 434 8.58 -38.47 26.78
N ASP A 435 9.72 -38.81 27.37
CA ASP A 435 10.79 -37.85 27.62
C ASP A 435 11.35 -37.28 26.29
N SER A 436 11.01 -36.02 26.04
CA SER A 436 11.40 -35.24 24.88
C SER A 436 11.52 -33.75 25.19
N PRO A 437 12.36 -33.01 24.45
CA PRO A 437 12.54 -31.58 24.67
C PRO A 437 11.24 -30.77 24.62
N HIS A 438 10.33 -31.11 23.70
CA HIS A 438 9.04 -30.43 23.56
C HIS A 438 8.14 -30.67 24.77
N TRP A 439 7.95 -31.92 25.20
CA TRP A 439 7.15 -32.24 26.39
C TRP A 439 7.68 -31.58 27.66
N ASN A 440 9.00 -31.60 27.83
CA ASN A 440 9.65 -31.02 28.99
C ASN A 440 9.41 -29.50 29.03
N SER A 441 9.43 -28.85 27.86
CA SER A 441 9.12 -27.42 27.73
C SER A 441 7.65 -27.12 28.01
N LEU A 442 6.74 -27.94 27.48
CA LEU A 442 5.30 -27.82 27.74
C LEU A 442 4.98 -27.99 29.24
N LYS A 443 5.45 -29.07 29.87
CA LYS A 443 5.24 -29.32 31.31
C LYS A 443 5.87 -28.22 32.17
N TRP A 444 7.04 -27.73 31.80
CA TRP A 444 7.67 -26.59 32.48
C TRP A 444 6.84 -25.31 32.35
N ALA A 445 6.35 -24.99 31.14
CA ALA A 445 5.57 -23.80 30.88
C ALA A 445 4.24 -23.83 31.65
N ILE A 446 3.53 -24.97 31.64
CA ILE A 446 2.32 -25.20 32.46
C ILE A 446 2.62 -24.95 33.94
N LYS A 447 3.66 -25.58 34.48
CA LYS A 447 4.02 -25.47 35.91
C LYS A 447 4.40 -24.04 36.32
N LYS A 448 4.92 -23.24 35.39
CA LYS A 448 5.37 -21.86 35.63
C LYS A 448 4.34 -20.80 35.25
N GLY A 449 3.21 -21.18 34.64
CA GLY A 449 2.23 -20.22 34.12
C GLY A 449 2.77 -19.39 32.96
N ILE A 450 3.68 -19.96 32.16
CA ILE A 450 4.28 -19.30 31.00
C ILE A 450 3.45 -19.62 29.76
N ASN A 451 3.05 -18.58 29.02
CA ASN A 451 2.16 -18.67 27.87
C ASN A 451 2.88 -18.74 26.51
N PHE A 452 4.22 -18.72 26.50
CA PHE A 452 5.02 -18.78 25.29
C PHE A 452 6.37 -19.45 25.54
N PHE A 453 6.76 -20.37 24.67
CA PHE A 453 8.10 -20.94 24.67
C PHE A 453 8.53 -21.34 23.25
N THR A 454 9.84 -21.48 23.06
CA THR A 454 10.44 -21.90 21.79
C THR A 454 11.32 -23.12 21.99
N ASN A 455 11.35 -24.02 21.01
CA ASN A 455 12.27 -25.14 20.95
C ASN A 455 13.12 -25.07 19.69
N LYS A 456 14.41 -25.41 19.83
CA LYS A 456 15.33 -25.58 18.71
C LYS A 456 16.06 -26.90 18.89
N LEU A 457 15.94 -27.77 17.89
CA LEU A 457 16.60 -29.07 17.86
C LEU A 457 17.54 -29.13 16.66
N THR A 458 18.75 -29.58 16.90
CA THR A 458 19.70 -29.93 15.84
C THR A 458 19.21 -31.16 15.06
N PHE A 459 19.78 -31.40 13.88
CA PHE A 459 19.54 -32.61 13.07
C PHE A 459 19.50 -33.90 13.92
N LYS A 460 20.50 -34.10 14.79
CA LYS A 460 20.63 -35.29 15.63
C LYS A 460 19.52 -35.40 16.68
N GLU A 461 19.22 -34.30 17.38
CA GLU A 461 18.19 -34.26 18.42
C GLU A 461 16.79 -34.45 17.84
N LYS A 462 16.50 -33.76 16.74
CA LYS A 462 15.26 -33.88 15.99
C LYS A 462 15.06 -35.32 15.50
N ASN A 463 16.07 -35.95 14.90
CA ASN A 463 15.95 -37.34 14.44
C ASN A 463 15.73 -38.32 15.60
N LYS A 464 16.36 -38.09 16.75
CA LYS A 464 16.07 -38.88 17.97
C LYS A 464 14.63 -38.71 18.44
N PHE A 465 14.11 -37.48 18.38
CA PHE A 465 12.72 -37.16 18.74
C PHE A 465 11.72 -37.83 17.80
N TYR A 466 11.80 -37.60 16.48
CA TYR A 466 10.84 -38.15 15.52
C TYR A 466 10.87 -39.68 15.43
N LYS A 467 12.04 -40.32 15.56
CA LYS A 467 12.13 -41.80 15.63
C LYS A 467 11.36 -42.40 16.81
N LYS A 468 11.22 -41.65 17.91
CA LYS A 468 10.34 -42.06 19.02
C LYS A 468 8.89 -41.74 18.70
N LEU A 469 8.63 -40.54 18.18
CA LEU A 469 7.29 -40.03 17.85
C LEU A 469 6.54 -40.96 16.88
N PHE A 470 7.19 -41.41 15.81
CA PHE A 470 6.58 -42.26 14.77
C PHE A 470 6.04 -43.59 15.30
N LYS A 471 6.59 -44.10 16.42
CA LYS A 471 6.08 -45.31 17.05
C LYS A 471 4.65 -45.16 17.59
N PHE A 472 4.21 -43.92 17.81
CA PHE A 472 2.87 -43.58 18.28
C PHE A 472 1.94 -43.15 17.14
N ILE A 473 2.42 -43.12 15.89
CA ILE A 473 1.66 -42.72 14.70
C ILE A 473 1.82 -43.82 13.63
N PRO A 474 1.20 -44.99 13.81
CA PRO A 474 1.40 -46.14 12.92
C PRO A 474 0.88 -45.90 11.49
N GLU A 475 0.01 -44.92 11.30
CA GLU A 475 -0.60 -44.52 10.02
C GLU A 475 0.35 -43.68 9.14
N LEU A 476 1.52 -43.29 9.66
CA LEU A 476 2.46 -42.44 8.96
C LEU A 476 3.21 -43.20 7.85
N THR A 477 3.14 -42.70 6.62
CA THR A 477 3.79 -43.31 5.45
C THR A 477 5.32 -43.29 5.54
N GLU A 478 5.99 -44.25 4.88
CA GLU A 478 7.46 -44.28 4.81
C GLU A 478 8.03 -43.00 4.18
N GLU A 479 7.36 -42.46 3.15
CA GLU A 479 7.74 -41.20 2.51
C GLU A 479 7.71 -40.01 3.49
N ALA A 480 6.69 -39.92 4.34
CA ALA A 480 6.60 -38.88 5.34
C ALA A 480 7.69 -39.04 6.42
N GLN A 481 7.97 -40.28 6.84
CA GLN A 481 9.05 -40.57 7.78
C GLN A 481 10.41 -40.13 7.22
N ASP A 482 10.71 -40.47 5.97
CA ASP A 482 11.96 -40.09 5.30
C ASP A 482 12.08 -38.57 5.13
N PHE A 483 10.98 -37.89 4.80
CA PHE A 483 10.94 -36.42 4.74
C PHE A 483 11.42 -35.82 6.06
N TYR A 484 10.77 -36.17 7.19
CA TYR A 484 11.18 -35.60 8.47
C TYR A 484 12.62 -35.99 8.80
N LEU A 485 13.05 -37.23 8.61
CA LEU A 485 14.39 -37.68 8.99
C LEU A 485 15.52 -37.04 8.19
N THR A 486 15.23 -36.51 7.00
CA THR A 486 16.19 -35.82 6.13
C THR A 486 16.27 -34.31 6.38
N CYS A 487 15.27 -33.71 7.02
CA CYS A 487 15.26 -32.28 7.36
C CYS A 487 16.45 -31.85 8.26
N PRO A 488 17.05 -30.66 8.03
CA PRO A 488 18.28 -30.21 8.70
C PRO A 488 18.12 -29.91 10.20
N GLY A 489 16.93 -29.53 10.66
CA GLY A 489 16.70 -29.19 12.07
C GLY A 489 15.22 -29.02 12.39
N LEU A 490 14.91 -28.58 13.61
CA LEU A 490 13.57 -28.17 13.98
C LEU A 490 13.64 -26.89 14.79
N ALA A 491 12.80 -25.93 14.44
CA ALA A 491 12.49 -24.78 15.26
C ALA A 491 10.97 -24.72 15.45
N ALA A 492 10.54 -24.60 16.70
CA ALA A 492 9.14 -24.53 17.06
C ALA A 492 8.89 -23.36 17.99
N SER A 493 7.74 -22.71 17.80
CA SER A 493 7.20 -21.71 18.72
C SER A 493 5.83 -22.20 19.18
N THR A 494 5.57 -22.11 20.48
CA THR A 494 4.32 -22.57 21.07
C THR A 494 3.76 -21.49 21.96
N VAL A 495 2.49 -21.14 21.73
CA VAL A 495 1.68 -20.31 22.63
C VAL A 495 0.76 -21.21 23.42
N LEU A 496 0.62 -20.94 24.71
CA LEU A 496 -0.17 -21.73 25.64
C LEU A 496 -1.18 -20.83 26.33
N LEU A 497 -2.47 -21.06 26.07
CA LEU A 497 -3.58 -20.30 26.61
C LEU A 497 -4.43 -21.19 27.52
N ASP A 498 -5.62 -20.74 27.92
CA ASP A 498 -6.36 -21.43 28.98
C ASP A 498 -6.87 -22.81 28.56
N ASN A 499 -7.39 -22.93 27.34
CA ASN A 499 -8.01 -24.16 26.82
C ASN A 499 -7.23 -24.74 25.64
N ILE A 500 -6.35 -23.95 25.00
CA ILE A 500 -5.63 -24.35 23.80
C ILE A 500 -4.15 -23.98 23.88
N GLY A 501 -3.30 -24.88 23.44
CA GLY A 501 -1.97 -24.57 22.94
C GLY A 501 -2.01 -24.44 21.43
N LEU A 502 -1.29 -23.49 20.84
CA LEU A 502 -1.09 -23.41 19.40
C LEU A 502 0.42 -23.39 19.13
N TYR A 503 0.90 -24.30 18.29
CA TYR A 503 2.31 -24.34 17.92
C TYR A 503 2.48 -24.29 16.40
N ILE A 504 3.62 -23.75 15.98
CA ILE A 504 4.12 -23.82 14.61
C ILE A 504 5.52 -24.40 14.62
N GLU A 505 5.85 -25.19 13.59
CA GLU A 505 7.18 -25.76 13.42
C GLU A 505 7.70 -25.52 12.00
N ASN A 506 9.01 -25.27 11.93
CA ASN A 506 9.75 -25.38 10.69
C ASN A 506 10.94 -26.33 10.81
N PHE A 507 11.23 -26.98 9.69
CA PHE A 507 12.24 -28.02 9.59
C PHE A 507 13.58 -27.51 9.04
N SER A 508 13.69 -26.22 8.77
CA SER A 508 14.97 -25.57 8.49
C SER A 508 15.84 -25.41 9.75
N GLY A 509 15.21 -25.41 10.93
CA GLY A 509 15.88 -25.12 12.20
C GLY A 509 16.13 -23.63 12.45
N THR A 510 15.49 -22.76 11.67
CA THR A 510 15.57 -21.30 11.80
C THR A 510 14.55 -20.82 12.83
N PRO A 511 14.98 -20.17 13.93
CA PRO A 511 14.04 -19.59 14.89
C PRO A 511 13.13 -18.54 14.25
N TYR A 512 11.86 -18.53 14.63
CA TYR A 512 10.90 -17.51 14.22
C TYR A 512 11.27 -16.14 14.80
N SER A 513 11.05 -15.10 14.00
CA SER A 513 11.24 -13.70 14.39
C SER A 513 10.24 -13.25 15.46
N ASP A 514 10.54 -12.13 16.13
CA ASP A 514 9.64 -11.54 17.13
C ASP A 514 8.27 -11.15 16.55
N GLU A 515 8.23 -10.72 15.28
CA GLU A 515 6.98 -10.42 14.58
C GLU A 515 6.14 -11.69 14.36
N GLU A 516 6.74 -12.75 13.83
CA GLU A 516 6.05 -14.04 13.61
C GLU A 516 5.52 -14.63 14.92
N ASN A 517 6.30 -14.57 16.00
CA ASN A 517 5.88 -15.03 17.33
C ASN A 517 4.71 -14.19 17.89
N LYS A 518 4.68 -12.87 17.64
CA LYS A 518 3.55 -12.01 17.99
C LYS A 518 2.30 -12.36 17.18
N ILE A 519 2.44 -12.66 15.89
CA ILE A 519 1.34 -13.12 15.03
C ILE A 519 0.79 -14.45 15.56
N LEU A 520 1.65 -15.43 15.86
CA LEU A 520 1.25 -16.70 16.47
C LEU A 520 0.40 -16.50 17.75
N MET A 521 0.84 -15.62 18.65
CA MET A 521 0.10 -15.28 19.87
C MET A 521 -1.28 -14.67 19.57
N ARG A 522 -1.40 -13.84 18.54
CA ARG A 522 -2.70 -13.27 18.13
C ARG A 522 -3.64 -14.36 17.60
N PHE A 523 -3.16 -15.26 16.75
CA PHE A 523 -3.95 -16.42 16.28
C PHE A 523 -4.41 -17.29 17.45
N GLY A 524 -3.50 -17.60 18.38
CA GLY A 524 -3.84 -18.35 19.59
C GLY A 524 -4.96 -17.66 20.38
N LYS A 525 -4.86 -16.35 20.63
CA LYS A 525 -5.86 -15.59 21.39
C LYS A 525 -7.23 -15.57 20.72
N VAL A 526 -7.26 -15.36 19.40
CA VAL A 526 -8.52 -15.36 18.63
C VAL A 526 -9.21 -16.72 18.73
N PHE A 527 -8.45 -17.80 18.53
CA PHE A 527 -9.01 -19.15 18.61
C PHE A 527 -9.41 -19.53 20.04
N GLN A 528 -8.62 -19.18 21.06
CA GLN A 528 -8.97 -19.39 22.46
C GLN A 528 -10.33 -18.78 22.82
N GLN A 529 -10.62 -17.56 22.35
CA GLN A 529 -11.89 -16.88 22.62
C GLN A 529 -13.08 -17.66 22.04
N THR A 530 -12.99 -18.07 20.78
CA THR A 530 -14.08 -18.78 20.10
C THR A 530 -14.21 -20.22 20.59
N TYR A 531 -13.11 -20.90 20.88
CA TYR A 531 -13.10 -22.25 21.43
C TYR A 531 -13.66 -22.30 22.86
N THR A 532 -13.37 -21.30 23.70
CA THR A 532 -14.00 -21.20 25.04
C THR A 532 -15.52 -21.11 24.93
N ARG A 533 -16.02 -20.28 24.01
CA ARG A 533 -17.45 -20.17 23.76
C ARG A 533 -18.06 -21.48 23.27
N PHE A 534 -17.35 -22.22 22.41
CA PHE A 534 -17.77 -23.54 21.96
C PHE A 534 -17.90 -24.51 23.14
N LEU A 535 -16.91 -24.56 24.04
CA LEU A 535 -16.98 -25.39 25.25
C LEU A 535 -18.13 -25.00 26.18
N ASP A 536 -18.35 -23.69 26.37
CA ASP A 536 -19.47 -23.18 27.17
C ASP A 536 -20.83 -23.58 26.58
N LEU A 537 -20.98 -23.56 25.26
CA LEU A 537 -22.18 -24.01 24.56
C LEU A 537 -22.40 -25.52 24.73
N GLN A 538 -21.35 -26.34 24.54
CA GLN A 538 -21.45 -27.79 24.77
C GLN A 538 -21.90 -28.11 26.20
N LYS A 539 -21.35 -27.39 27.18
CA LYS A 539 -21.74 -27.54 28.58
C LYS A 539 -23.21 -27.12 28.81
N ALA A 540 -23.65 -26.02 28.21
CA ALA A 540 -25.03 -25.55 28.32
C ALA A 540 -26.02 -26.53 27.66
N GLU A 541 -25.67 -27.11 26.51
CA GLU A 541 -26.48 -28.12 25.81
C GLU A 541 -26.62 -29.40 26.65
N ALA A 542 -25.52 -29.90 27.22
CA ALA A 542 -25.54 -31.05 28.12
C ALA A 542 -26.41 -30.78 29.36
N GLN A 543 -26.29 -29.59 29.97
CA GLN A 543 -27.12 -29.18 31.11
C GLN A 543 -28.60 -29.06 30.76
N ALA A 544 -28.92 -28.54 29.57
CA ALA A 544 -30.30 -28.43 29.09
C ALA A 544 -30.91 -29.82 28.84
N ARG A 545 -30.14 -30.76 28.27
CA ARG A 545 -30.55 -32.16 28.09
C ARG A 545 -30.81 -32.83 29.45
N GLU A 546 -29.90 -32.67 30.40
CA GLU A 546 -30.05 -33.21 31.76
C GLU A 546 -31.29 -32.63 32.47
N SER A 547 -31.53 -31.32 32.36
CA SER A 547 -32.70 -30.66 32.94
C SER A 547 -34.02 -31.19 32.35
N LYS A 548 -34.05 -31.51 31.05
CA LYS A 548 -35.22 -32.13 30.41
C LYS A 548 -35.50 -33.52 30.99
N ILE A 549 -34.46 -34.33 31.23
CA ILE A 549 -34.59 -35.66 31.84
C ILE A 549 -35.11 -35.53 33.28
N GLN A 550 -34.54 -34.64 34.09
CA GLN A 550 -35.00 -34.41 35.47
C GLN A 550 -36.46 -33.94 35.54
N LEU A 551 -36.88 -33.04 34.64
CA LEU A 551 -38.27 -32.59 34.58
C LEU A 551 -39.24 -33.71 34.20
N ALA A 552 -38.84 -34.60 33.28
CA ALA A 552 -39.61 -35.78 32.91
C ALA A 552 -39.75 -36.73 34.12
N LEU A 553 -38.64 -37.03 34.81
CA LEU A 553 -38.62 -37.88 36.00
C LEU A 553 -39.53 -37.32 37.11
N GLU A 554 -39.45 -36.03 37.42
CA GLU A 554 -40.29 -35.42 38.47
C GLU A 554 -41.77 -35.43 38.13
N LYS A 555 -42.15 -35.36 36.84
CA LYS A 555 -43.56 -35.51 36.44
C LYS A 555 -44.07 -36.92 36.69
N VAL A 556 -43.28 -37.95 36.37
CA VAL A 556 -43.65 -39.35 36.66
C VAL A 556 -43.73 -39.56 38.18
N ARG A 557 -42.73 -39.06 38.92
CA ARG A 557 -42.69 -39.13 40.39
C ARG A 557 -43.87 -38.42 41.05
N MET A 558 -44.27 -37.25 40.57
CA MET A 558 -45.42 -36.51 41.10
C MET A 558 -46.72 -37.30 40.95
N VAL A 559 -46.91 -37.97 39.81
CA VAL A 559 -48.08 -38.84 39.60
C VAL A 559 -48.02 -40.05 40.53
N ALA A 560 -46.86 -40.71 40.64
CA ALA A 560 -46.69 -41.87 41.51
C ALA A 560 -46.86 -41.56 43.01
N LEU A 561 -46.38 -40.40 43.49
CA LEU A 561 -46.56 -39.97 44.88
C LEU A 561 -47.98 -39.48 45.19
N GLY A 562 -48.76 -39.13 44.17
CA GLY A 562 -50.13 -38.66 44.29
C GLY A 562 -51.19 -39.77 44.34
N LEU A 563 -50.78 -41.04 44.23
CA LEU A 563 -51.68 -42.19 44.21
C LEU A 563 -52.38 -42.39 45.56
N ASN A 564 -53.70 -42.57 45.52
CA ASN A 564 -54.54 -42.88 46.69
C ASN A 564 -55.15 -44.29 46.61
N LYS A 565 -55.21 -44.90 45.41
CA LYS A 565 -55.74 -46.25 45.19
C LYS A 565 -54.95 -47.00 44.11
N SER A 566 -55.00 -48.34 44.14
CA SER A 566 -54.30 -49.18 43.17
C SER A 566 -54.84 -49.05 41.74
N GLU A 567 -56.09 -48.64 41.54
CA GLU A 567 -56.63 -48.42 40.18
C GLU A 567 -55.99 -47.21 39.48
N GLU A 568 -55.31 -46.33 40.23
CA GLU A 568 -54.65 -45.14 39.70
C GLU A 568 -53.24 -45.43 39.14
N MET A 569 -52.73 -46.68 39.27
CA MET A 569 -51.41 -47.09 38.75
C MET A 569 -51.28 -46.89 37.22
N LEU A 570 -52.39 -47.01 36.48
CA LEU A 570 -52.44 -46.71 35.04
C LEU A 570 -52.08 -45.24 34.72
N MET A 571 -52.28 -44.31 35.67
CA MET A 571 -51.84 -42.93 35.49
C MET A 571 -50.31 -42.82 35.48
N VAL A 572 -49.61 -43.70 36.20
CA VAL A 572 -48.13 -43.73 36.24
C VAL A 572 -47.58 -44.25 34.91
N THR A 573 -48.13 -45.33 34.37
CA THR A 573 -47.72 -45.88 33.05
C THR A 573 -47.99 -44.88 31.94
N LYS A 574 -49.15 -44.20 31.97
CA LYS A 574 -49.44 -43.08 31.08
C LYS A 574 -48.42 -41.96 31.18
N ALA A 575 -48.12 -41.50 32.40
CA ALA A 575 -47.16 -40.43 32.61
C ALA A 575 -45.75 -40.82 32.13
N LEU A 576 -45.31 -42.05 32.42
CA LEU A 576 -44.04 -42.62 31.98
C LEU A 576 -43.97 -42.65 30.45
N TYR A 577 -44.96 -43.24 29.78
CA TYR A 577 -45.04 -43.32 28.33
C TYR A 577 -44.94 -41.94 27.67
N GLU A 578 -45.78 -40.98 28.09
CA GLU A 578 -45.80 -39.63 27.53
C GLU A 578 -44.49 -38.86 27.77
N GLN A 579 -43.82 -39.09 28.92
CA GLN A 579 -42.53 -38.45 29.19
C GLN A 579 -41.40 -39.07 28.37
N LEU A 580 -41.36 -40.40 28.21
CA LEU A 580 -40.36 -41.07 27.37
C LEU A 580 -40.49 -40.67 25.90
N LEU A 581 -41.72 -40.52 25.38
CA LEU A 581 -41.94 -39.95 24.04
C LEU A 581 -41.33 -38.55 23.90
N LYS A 582 -41.48 -37.67 24.92
CA LYS A 582 -40.89 -36.32 24.93
C LYS A 582 -39.35 -36.35 25.03
N LEU A 583 -38.77 -37.41 25.57
CA LEU A 583 -37.32 -37.60 25.66
C LEU A 583 -36.70 -38.21 24.38
N GLY A 584 -37.53 -38.66 23.45
CA GLY A 584 -37.13 -39.14 22.13
C GLY A 584 -37.24 -40.65 21.92
N PHE A 585 -37.90 -41.39 22.83
CA PHE A 585 -38.14 -42.82 22.67
C PHE A 585 -39.17 -43.05 21.55
N ALA A 586 -38.71 -43.10 20.30
CA ALA A 586 -39.60 -43.13 19.13
C ALA A 586 -40.20 -44.52 18.86
N ASN A 587 -39.53 -45.58 19.32
CA ASN A 587 -39.91 -46.97 19.05
C ASN A 587 -40.60 -47.66 20.25
N ILE A 588 -40.95 -46.90 21.29
CA ILE A 588 -41.65 -47.42 22.46
C ILE A 588 -43.03 -47.94 22.05
N ARG A 589 -43.31 -49.20 22.38
CA ARG A 589 -44.61 -49.82 22.14
C ARG A 589 -45.59 -49.38 23.23
N ASN A 590 -45.27 -49.64 24.49
CA ASN A 590 -46.07 -49.27 25.67
C ASN A 590 -45.17 -49.05 26.90
N ALA A 591 -45.73 -48.41 27.93
CA ALA A 591 -45.17 -48.42 29.28
C ALA A 591 -46.00 -49.35 30.16
N ILE A 592 -45.33 -50.08 31.05
CA ILE A 592 -45.89 -51.22 31.78
C ILE A 592 -45.52 -51.11 33.26
N ILE A 593 -46.46 -51.44 34.14
CA ILE A 593 -46.20 -51.79 35.53
C ILE A 593 -46.87 -53.12 35.84
N ASP A 594 -46.10 -54.08 36.30
CA ASP A 594 -46.56 -55.40 36.74
C ASP A 594 -46.48 -55.48 38.26
N ILE A 595 -47.59 -55.82 38.93
CA ILE A 595 -47.66 -55.99 40.39
C ILE A 595 -48.11 -57.40 40.74
N ASN A 596 -47.31 -58.11 41.54
CA ASN A 596 -47.60 -59.48 41.95
C ASN A 596 -48.77 -59.51 42.94
N ASN A 597 -49.72 -60.42 42.73
CA ASN A 597 -50.93 -60.55 43.54
C ASN A 597 -50.78 -61.45 44.80
N GLY A 598 -49.54 -61.85 45.16
CA GLY A 598 -49.26 -62.69 46.33
C GLY A 598 -48.88 -64.13 45.95
N ASP A 599 -49.50 -65.12 46.59
CA ASP A 599 -49.14 -66.56 46.51
C ASP A 599 -49.74 -67.30 45.29
N ASP A 600 -50.45 -66.61 44.40
CA ASP A 600 -51.29 -67.23 43.35
C ASP A 600 -50.61 -67.32 41.97
N ASP A 601 -49.27 -67.15 41.85
CA ASP A 601 -48.53 -67.11 40.57
C ASP A 601 -49.15 -66.17 39.49
N THR A 602 -49.89 -65.16 39.92
CA THR A 602 -50.53 -64.14 39.06
C THR A 602 -50.04 -62.74 39.37
N PHE A 603 -50.16 -61.86 38.39
CA PHE A 603 -49.86 -60.44 38.50
C PHE A 603 -50.92 -59.60 37.81
N THR A 604 -51.01 -58.33 38.22
CA THR A 604 -51.81 -57.32 37.53
C THR A 604 -50.89 -56.47 36.68
N ASP A 605 -51.09 -56.54 35.37
CA ASP A 605 -50.44 -55.71 34.36
C ASP A 605 -51.24 -54.42 34.18
N TYR A 606 -50.56 -53.31 34.36
CA TYR A 606 -51.02 -51.99 33.97
C TYR A 606 -50.22 -51.57 32.75
N ASP A 607 -50.84 -51.48 31.58
CA ASP A 607 -50.16 -51.08 30.37
C ASP A 607 -50.78 -49.80 29.76
N TYR A 608 -49.94 -48.96 29.15
CA TYR A 608 -50.41 -47.77 28.46
C TYR A 608 -49.62 -47.51 27.17
N SER A 609 -50.34 -47.19 26.10
CA SER A 609 -49.80 -46.63 24.86
C SER A 609 -50.84 -45.71 24.19
N HIS A 610 -50.47 -44.96 23.16
CA HIS A 610 -51.47 -44.19 22.41
C HIS A 610 -52.39 -45.09 21.57
N GLU A 611 -51.92 -46.27 21.21
CA GLU A 611 -52.62 -47.23 20.37
C GLU A 611 -53.65 -48.04 21.16
N MET A 612 -53.30 -48.50 22.36
CA MET A 612 -54.16 -49.31 23.23
C MET A 612 -54.86 -48.46 24.30
N LEU A 613 -54.56 -47.17 24.39
CA LEU A 613 -54.90 -46.30 25.51
C LEU A 613 -54.32 -46.89 26.80
N GLY A 614 -55.15 -47.44 27.68
CA GLY A 614 -54.65 -48.07 28.89
C GLY A 614 -55.49 -49.27 29.29
N THR A 615 -54.83 -50.39 29.55
CA THR A 615 -55.47 -51.63 29.95
C THR A 615 -55.00 -52.07 31.33
N VAL A 616 -55.86 -52.81 32.01
CA VAL A 616 -55.55 -53.43 33.30
C VAL A 616 -55.96 -54.89 33.20
N THR A 617 -54.98 -55.77 33.16
CA THR A 617 -55.19 -57.19 32.88
C THR A 617 -54.58 -58.02 33.99
N GLN A 618 -55.34 -58.97 34.54
CA GLN A 618 -54.79 -59.96 35.46
C GLN A 618 -54.29 -61.16 34.63
N MET A 619 -53.01 -61.48 34.75
CA MET A 619 -52.35 -62.55 34.01
C MET A 619 -51.71 -63.57 34.95
N SER A 620 -51.55 -64.80 34.47
CA SER A 620 -50.78 -65.85 35.13
C SER A 620 -49.41 -65.96 34.46
N TYR A 621 -48.36 -66.13 35.27
CA TYR A 621 -47.00 -66.34 34.71
C TYR A 621 -46.90 -67.62 33.86
N HIS A 622 -47.83 -68.57 34.05
CA HIS A 622 -47.91 -69.82 33.30
C HIS A 622 -48.67 -69.70 31.97
N ASP A 623 -49.18 -68.52 31.60
CA ASP A 623 -49.98 -68.32 30.38
C ASP A 623 -49.14 -68.35 29.09
N ASP A 624 -47.85 -68.02 29.18
CA ASP A 624 -46.90 -68.00 28.06
C ASP A 624 -45.45 -68.24 28.54
N PRO A 625 -44.60 -68.95 27.76
CA PRO A 625 -43.18 -69.09 28.05
C PRO A 625 -42.44 -67.75 28.26
N THR A 626 -42.90 -66.67 27.62
CA THR A 626 -42.35 -65.33 27.78
C THR A 626 -42.62 -64.77 29.17
N LEU A 627 -43.84 -64.95 29.70
CA LEU A 627 -44.22 -64.49 31.03
C LEU A 627 -43.52 -65.30 32.12
N GLU A 628 -43.36 -66.61 31.92
CA GLU A 628 -42.54 -67.45 32.80
C GLU A 628 -41.08 -66.98 32.79
N GLY A 629 -40.53 -66.67 31.61
CA GLY A 629 -39.19 -66.09 31.49
C GLY A 629 -39.03 -64.76 32.21
N GLN A 630 -40.07 -63.91 32.18
CA GLN A 630 -40.13 -62.67 32.94
C GLN A 630 -40.16 -62.93 34.46
N PHE A 631 -41.00 -63.86 34.92
CA PHE A 631 -41.09 -64.25 36.33
C PHE A 631 -39.75 -64.75 36.86
N GLN A 632 -39.08 -65.64 36.13
CA GLN A 632 -37.77 -66.14 36.49
C GLN A 632 -36.75 -65.01 36.61
N LYS A 633 -36.68 -64.09 35.63
CA LYS A 633 -35.78 -62.94 35.70
C LYS A 633 -36.10 -62.02 36.87
N MET A 634 -37.37 -61.71 37.12
CA MET A 634 -37.81 -60.89 38.26
C MET A 634 -37.46 -61.55 39.61
N SER A 635 -37.60 -62.87 39.72
CA SER A 635 -37.28 -63.61 40.96
C SER A 635 -35.78 -63.62 41.29
N THR A 636 -34.93 -63.53 40.26
CA THR A 636 -33.46 -63.50 40.40
C THR A 636 -32.87 -62.08 40.45
N THR A 637 -33.66 -61.06 40.14
CA THR A 637 -33.23 -59.66 40.00
C THR A 637 -33.99 -58.80 41.00
N THR A 638 -33.34 -58.29 42.04
CA THR A 638 -33.98 -57.42 43.04
C THR A 638 -33.47 -55.99 42.92
N ASN A 639 -34.36 -55.02 42.68
CA ASN A 639 -34.02 -53.59 42.52
C ASN A 639 -33.00 -53.34 41.41
N ASP A 640 -33.15 -54.04 40.28
CA ASP A 640 -32.23 -53.95 39.16
C ASP A 640 -32.95 -54.13 37.82
N PHE A 641 -32.29 -53.72 36.75
CA PHE A 641 -32.82 -53.70 35.41
C PHE A 641 -32.58 -55.04 34.71
N PHE A 642 -33.59 -55.55 34.01
CA PHE A 642 -33.47 -56.72 33.14
C PHE A 642 -34.13 -56.49 31.79
N GLU A 643 -33.56 -57.13 30.78
CA GLU A 643 -34.05 -57.08 29.40
C GLU A 643 -34.49 -58.48 28.96
N LEU A 644 -35.65 -58.55 28.31
CA LEU A 644 -36.12 -59.71 27.55
C LEU A 644 -36.17 -59.30 26.08
N VAL A 645 -35.63 -60.15 25.21
CA VAL A 645 -35.66 -59.95 23.76
C VAL A 645 -36.50 -61.08 23.17
N LEU A 646 -37.51 -60.71 22.40
CA LEU A 646 -38.45 -61.65 21.77
C LEU A 646 -38.34 -61.51 20.26
N GLU A 647 -38.08 -62.62 19.60
CA GLU A 647 -37.89 -62.70 18.15
C GLU A 647 -38.55 -63.97 17.60
N GLY A 648 -39.00 -63.90 16.34
CA GLY A 648 -39.57 -65.06 15.64
C GLY A 648 -40.73 -65.70 16.43
N LYS A 649 -40.57 -66.98 16.78
CA LYS A 649 -41.64 -67.77 17.41
C LYS A 649 -42.05 -67.22 18.79
N GLU A 650 -41.11 -66.70 19.58
CA GLU A 650 -41.43 -66.15 20.92
C GLU A 650 -42.34 -64.92 20.82
N LEU A 651 -42.14 -64.10 19.79
CA LEU A 651 -43.00 -62.95 19.50
C LEU A 651 -44.37 -63.38 18.95
N GLU A 652 -44.42 -64.39 18.07
CA GLU A 652 -45.69 -64.98 17.59
C GLU A 652 -46.52 -65.58 18.73
N ASP A 653 -45.88 -66.31 19.64
CA ASP A 653 -46.51 -66.95 20.80
C ASP A 653 -47.07 -65.87 21.76
N LEU A 654 -46.32 -64.79 22.02
CA LEU A 654 -46.78 -63.62 22.78
C LEU A 654 -48.03 -62.98 22.15
N ILE A 655 -48.01 -62.71 20.84
CA ILE A 655 -49.16 -62.09 20.14
C ILE A 655 -50.40 -62.99 20.26
N ALA A 656 -50.23 -64.30 20.04
CA ALA A 656 -51.32 -65.26 20.17
C ALA A 656 -51.85 -65.34 21.61
N MET A 657 -50.99 -65.22 22.61
CA MET A 657 -51.38 -65.19 24.03
C MET A 657 -52.19 -63.94 24.36
N ARG A 658 -51.76 -62.74 23.94
CA ARG A 658 -52.52 -61.51 24.17
C ARG A 658 -53.95 -61.60 23.62
N ILE A 659 -54.11 -62.18 22.44
CA ILE A 659 -55.43 -62.42 21.83
C ILE A 659 -56.26 -63.41 22.67
N ARG A 660 -55.65 -64.49 23.20
CA ARG A 660 -56.34 -65.46 24.08
C ARG A 660 -56.80 -64.83 25.39
N ASN A 661 -55.97 -63.96 25.96
CA ASN A 661 -56.22 -63.29 27.23
C ASN A 661 -57.21 -62.11 27.10
N GLY A 662 -57.59 -61.74 25.87
CA GLY A 662 -58.53 -60.67 25.60
C GLY A 662 -57.96 -59.27 25.79
N GLU A 663 -56.63 -59.13 25.70
CA GLU A 663 -55.94 -57.84 25.73
C GLU A 663 -56.24 -57.03 24.46
N ASP A 664 -56.21 -55.69 24.58
CA ASP A 664 -56.40 -54.81 23.43
C ASP A 664 -55.29 -54.99 22.39
N GLU A 665 -55.68 -54.99 21.11
CA GLU A 665 -54.79 -55.26 19.98
C GLU A 665 -53.91 -54.05 19.66
N ASP A 666 -52.59 -54.28 19.53
CA ASP A 666 -51.64 -53.31 18.96
C ASP A 666 -51.23 -53.78 17.54
N PRO A 667 -51.80 -53.20 16.47
CA PRO A 667 -51.52 -53.63 15.10
C PRO A 667 -50.05 -53.53 14.69
N ARG A 668 -49.23 -52.76 15.42
CA ARG A 668 -47.79 -52.61 15.14
C ARG A 668 -47.02 -53.90 15.44
N LEU A 669 -47.50 -54.75 16.35
CA LEU A 669 -46.88 -56.04 16.68
C LEU A 669 -46.82 -56.99 15.50
N LEU A 670 -47.82 -56.97 14.61
CA LEU A 670 -47.89 -57.86 13.44
C LEU A 670 -46.76 -57.63 12.43
N ASN A 671 -46.12 -56.46 12.49
CA ASN A 671 -45.05 -56.07 11.58
C ASN A 671 -43.69 -55.93 12.31
N ALA A 672 -43.60 -56.37 13.57
CA ALA A 672 -42.38 -56.29 14.34
C ALA A 672 -41.53 -57.55 14.15
N ASP A 673 -40.25 -57.37 13.81
CA ASP A 673 -39.29 -58.49 13.74
C ASP A 673 -38.73 -58.83 15.13
N ILE A 674 -38.68 -57.84 16.01
CA ILE A 674 -38.09 -57.90 17.35
C ILE A 674 -38.85 -56.99 18.32
N LEU A 675 -39.13 -57.51 19.51
CA LEU A 675 -39.70 -56.76 20.62
C LEU A 675 -38.84 -56.96 21.86
N THR A 676 -38.46 -55.87 22.53
CA THR A 676 -37.74 -55.95 23.81
C THR A 676 -38.60 -55.44 24.95
N TYR A 677 -38.62 -56.19 26.06
CA TYR A 677 -39.15 -55.71 27.33
C TYR A 677 -37.99 -55.27 28.22
N ASN A 678 -38.08 -54.05 28.71
CA ASN A 678 -37.03 -53.36 29.45
C ASN A 678 -37.61 -52.96 30.80
N PHE A 679 -37.33 -53.78 31.82
CA PHE A 679 -37.98 -53.69 33.12
C PHE A 679 -36.98 -53.38 34.23
N PHE A 680 -37.42 -52.59 35.19
CA PHE A 680 -36.80 -52.42 36.49
C PHE A 680 -37.65 -53.15 37.53
N SER A 681 -37.10 -54.18 38.17
CA SER A 681 -37.81 -54.88 39.25
C SER A 681 -37.74 -54.06 40.54
N PHE A 682 -38.85 -53.97 41.28
CA PHE A 682 -38.88 -53.29 42.57
C PHE A 682 -39.86 -54.00 43.51
N GLY A 683 -39.51 -54.14 44.78
CA GLY A 683 -40.41 -54.71 45.79
C GLY A 683 -41.09 -56.01 45.32
N ASN A 684 -42.39 -55.95 45.07
CA ASN A 684 -43.24 -57.04 44.59
C ASN A 684 -43.73 -56.86 43.14
N GLY A 685 -43.00 -56.14 42.30
CA GLY A 685 -43.41 -55.86 40.93
C GLY A 685 -42.26 -55.43 40.00
N ALA A 686 -42.61 -54.98 38.80
CA ALA A 686 -41.69 -54.42 37.82
C ALA A 686 -42.33 -53.20 37.12
N ILE A 687 -41.51 -52.24 36.71
CA ILE A 687 -41.92 -51.08 35.91
C ILE A 687 -41.00 -51.00 34.71
N GLY A 688 -41.53 -50.69 33.55
CA GLY A 688 -40.72 -50.67 32.35
C GLY A 688 -41.48 -50.27 31.12
N ILE A 689 -40.90 -50.65 29.99
CA ILE A 689 -41.49 -50.44 28.67
C ILE A 689 -41.28 -51.68 27.82
N SER A 690 -42.16 -51.88 26.84
CA SER A 690 -41.80 -52.67 25.67
C SER A 690 -41.45 -51.76 24.50
N ASN A 691 -40.48 -52.17 23.67
CA ASN A 691 -39.90 -51.35 22.61
C ASN A 691 -39.70 -52.19 21.34
N PHE A 692 -40.02 -51.63 20.17
CA PHE A 692 -39.72 -52.24 18.89
C PHE A 692 -38.21 -52.11 18.62
N GLY A 693 -37.51 -53.25 18.60
CA GLY A 693 -36.04 -53.28 18.57
C GLY A 693 -35.40 -53.05 19.94
N VAL A 694 -34.07 -52.87 19.93
CA VAL A 694 -33.24 -52.77 21.14
C VAL A 694 -33.00 -51.29 21.49
N LEU A 695 -33.06 -50.95 22.78
CA LEU A 695 -32.72 -49.61 23.27
C LEU A 695 -31.24 -49.28 23.06
N SER A 696 -30.95 -48.06 22.62
CA SER A 696 -29.60 -47.51 22.60
C SER A 696 -29.02 -47.38 24.01
N ALA A 697 -27.70 -47.26 24.14
CA ALA A 697 -27.04 -47.08 25.43
C ALA A 697 -27.54 -45.82 26.19
N GLU A 698 -27.86 -44.74 25.47
CA GLU A 698 -28.44 -43.53 26.06
C GLU A 698 -29.85 -43.79 26.58
N GLU A 699 -30.71 -44.42 25.78
CA GLU A 699 -32.09 -44.75 26.18
C GLU A 699 -32.11 -45.67 27.40
N ARG A 700 -31.25 -46.70 27.45
CA ARG A 700 -31.10 -47.56 28.64
C ARG A 700 -30.70 -46.76 29.87
N THR A 701 -29.74 -45.85 29.72
CA THR A 701 -29.27 -45.00 30.83
C THR A 701 -30.38 -44.06 31.32
N ILE A 702 -31.20 -43.52 30.40
CA ILE A 702 -32.34 -42.67 30.75
C ILE A 702 -33.44 -43.47 31.45
N LEU A 703 -33.80 -44.64 30.92
CA LEU A 703 -34.86 -45.49 31.47
C LEU A 703 -34.53 -46.04 32.86
N ASN A 704 -33.25 -46.28 33.13
CA ASN A 704 -32.77 -46.75 34.44
C ASN A 704 -32.82 -45.66 35.54
N ARG A 705 -32.99 -44.39 35.18
CA ARG A 705 -33.07 -43.27 36.13
C ARG A 705 -34.50 -43.00 36.56
#